data_AF-A0A409YRJ3-F1
#
_entry.id   AF-A0A409YRJ3-F1
#
_cell.length_a   1.000
_cell.length_b   1.000
_cell.length_c   1.000
_cell.angle_alpha   90.00
_cell.angle_beta   90.00
_cell.angle_gamma   90.00
#
_symmetry.space_group_name_H-M   'P 1'
#
loop_
_entity.id
_entity.type
_entity.pdbx_description
1 polymer ?
#
loop_
_entity_poly.entity_id
_entity_poly.type
_entity_poly.pdbx_seq_one_letter_code
_entity_poly.pdbx_strand_id
1 'polypeptide(L)'
;MASISFGRYRGVWALFGQEIDNLVNGTLTSNALAQQVSFKRPNPNFAYHITIFTKDEIANLNANQLKKLSSMAPDTRHIFSAGVGGRPSLGVYWVVVIWAAGQQIRKQFGLGPKHFHITLSDNDIHDVDKGIASLLHGQTLQTTDADFLDHTIFTLHTFGQYESAKDYSRQVIKLDPDAYKGFLRLADTALASNSKKLAMLAYACAYERATGDKIQSYCIQKLVACSKYTEWGHVFQEHEIGEIEAMDDIAHFLLEPWSDNLREIISNLKLTPSLMLESRHPLYVPTTVNSTGICDFYKLPRFFRWLIPFHFSLMSTPRNENDITALASRHLGIRHVLTLTEETPLKESWFERKTITNTFLPIPNYHPPSIEQMDLVIRLFDDHSKLPILVHCGGGKGRAGTVAACYLAAFGFGKPILNQDHPELSAAEAISTLRAIRPGSIETAQQEDFVSKWCSTIWKRQSVYPDLPSEPPPSPMKIEGTLKDDSNLFILVGLPGSGKSWFSESLLARNPSGWIRISQDETQSRDACETEIGRTPSKGKRVLLDRCNTSASERKSWLELAANWAVSPICVYFDYDAELCTSRAQMRAGHPTLPPGGRVRNAVEQMRKIFVKPGLEEGFKAIVTIRSFAASQEAVLRLSPPVDILKFPRTPHLIDLGAATSDDIHVDASSFSSVPLGDVVITEKIDGANMGFSLSTPSSDGTSRILVQNRSHYVNSSTHEQFKKLGLWVERHEKELRSLLSRDPFFPERYILYGEWVYATHSIPYTRLPDLFIAYDLYDRSTQSWADTKTLHGLLESTSISTAPIIHQGTMPTDFELLQMIQRQSMFYDGRVEGVYVKVEVNHRVKHRGKVVRSDFISGNEHWTRGGIRANELRPGPEIAVN
;
A
#
# COMPACT_ATOMS: atom_id res chain seq x y z
N MET A 1 -35.58 -22.62 35.60
CA MET A 1 -35.13 -23.83 36.32
C MET A 1 -34.57 -24.77 35.27
N ALA A 2 -33.33 -25.23 35.40
CA ALA A 2 -32.62 -25.94 34.34
C ALA A 2 -33.31 -27.26 33.96
N SER A 3 -33.75 -27.38 32.70
CA SER A 3 -34.47 -28.54 32.13
C SER A 3 -33.56 -29.68 31.65
N ILE A 4 -32.24 -29.46 31.63
CA ILE A 4 -31.22 -30.46 31.28
C ILE A 4 -30.45 -30.83 32.53
N SER A 5 -30.35 -32.13 32.78
CA SER A 5 -29.50 -32.75 33.81
C SER A 5 -28.26 -33.36 33.18
N PHE A 6 -27.10 -33.12 33.79
CA PHE A 6 -25.83 -33.77 33.46
C PHE A 6 -25.43 -34.69 34.61
N GLY A 7 -25.46 -36.00 34.40
CA GLY A 7 -25.21 -36.94 35.50
C GLY A 7 -25.26 -38.41 35.09
N ARG A 8 -25.14 -39.28 36.10
CA ARG A 8 -25.21 -40.73 35.90
C ARG A 8 -26.65 -41.13 35.56
N TYR A 9 -26.84 -41.72 34.39
CA TYR A 9 -28.15 -42.16 33.89
C TYR A 9 -27.99 -43.50 33.19
N ARG A 10 -28.78 -44.52 33.60
CA ARG A 10 -28.74 -45.88 33.03
C ARG A 10 -27.33 -46.51 32.96
N GLY A 11 -26.48 -46.15 33.92
CA GLY A 11 -25.10 -46.65 34.07
C GLY A 11 -24.05 -45.89 33.25
N VAL A 12 -24.44 -45.01 32.33
CA VAL A 12 -23.55 -44.09 31.62
C VAL A 12 -23.57 -42.70 32.26
N TRP A 13 -22.72 -41.79 31.78
CA TRP A 13 -22.79 -40.37 32.13
C TRP A 13 -23.36 -39.60 30.95
N ALA A 14 -24.52 -38.97 31.14
CA ALA A 14 -25.33 -38.47 30.05
C ALA A 14 -25.93 -37.08 30.32
N LEU A 15 -26.32 -36.39 29.24
CA LEU A 15 -27.32 -35.32 29.29
C LEU A 15 -28.70 -35.92 29.09
N PHE A 16 -29.66 -35.57 29.94
CA PHE A 16 -31.05 -36.03 29.86
C PHE A 16 -31.99 -34.98 30.45
N GLY A 17 -33.28 -35.08 30.15
CA GLY A 17 -34.32 -34.16 30.63
C GLY A 17 -35.16 -33.56 29.50
N GLN A 18 -36.08 -32.68 29.87
CA GLN A 18 -37.16 -32.23 28.99
C GLN A 18 -36.66 -31.55 27.71
N GLU A 19 -35.57 -30.78 27.75
CA GLU A 19 -35.03 -30.14 26.54
C GLU A 19 -34.40 -31.15 25.56
N ILE A 20 -33.87 -32.27 26.05
CA ILE A 20 -33.39 -33.35 25.17
C ILE A 20 -34.58 -34.02 24.48
N ASP A 21 -35.67 -34.26 25.21
CA ASP A 21 -36.91 -34.77 24.61
C ASP A 21 -37.51 -33.77 23.60
N ASN A 22 -37.49 -32.46 23.91
CA ASN A 22 -37.94 -31.41 23.00
C ASN A 22 -37.08 -31.34 21.73
N LEU A 23 -35.76 -31.51 21.84
CA LEU A 23 -34.85 -31.55 20.68
C LEU A 23 -35.20 -32.71 19.74
N VAL A 24 -35.50 -33.89 20.28
CA VAL A 24 -35.96 -35.05 19.49
C VAL A 24 -37.29 -34.75 18.80
N ASN A 25 -38.29 -34.28 19.55
CA ASN A 25 -39.61 -33.98 19.00
C ASN A 25 -39.53 -32.90 17.92
N GLY A 26 -38.73 -31.86 18.14
CA GLY A 26 -38.47 -30.81 17.16
C GLY A 26 -37.87 -31.38 15.88
N THR A 27 -36.86 -32.24 15.99
CA THR A 27 -36.21 -32.90 14.84
C THR A 27 -37.18 -33.75 14.03
N LEU A 28 -38.03 -34.54 14.70
CA LEU A 28 -39.00 -35.42 14.03
C LEU A 28 -40.12 -34.61 13.35
N THR A 29 -40.46 -33.44 13.90
CA THR A 29 -41.53 -32.60 13.37
C THR A 29 -41.04 -31.72 12.21
N SER A 30 -39.84 -31.16 12.30
CA SER A 30 -39.30 -30.20 11.32
C SER A 30 -38.81 -30.85 10.03
N ASN A 31 -38.61 -32.18 10.01
CA ASN A 31 -38.00 -32.88 8.89
C ASN A 31 -39.03 -33.83 8.24
N ALA A 32 -39.51 -33.46 7.05
CA ALA A 32 -40.55 -34.20 6.33
C ALA A 32 -40.17 -35.68 6.04
N LEU A 33 -38.87 -35.96 5.90
CA LEU A 33 -38.36 -37.32 5.73
C LEU A 33 -38.32 -38.08 7.06
N ALA A 34 -38.05 -37.41 8.17
CA ALA A 34 -38.11 -38.01 9.51
C ALA A 34 -39.53 -38.45 9.89
N GLN A 35 -40.56 -37.73 9.42
CA GLN A 35 -41.97 -38.12 9.60
C GLN A 35 -42.35 -39.42 8.88
N GLN A 36 -41.58 -39.80 7.85
CA GLN A 36 -41.80 -41.05 7.09
C GLN A 36 -41.12 -42.26 7.75
N VAL A 37 -40.31 -42.05 8.79
CA VAL A 37 -39.59 -43.11 9.49
C VAL A 37 -40.47 -43.69 10.60
N SER A 38 -40.79 -44.99 10.50
CA SER A 38 -41.49 -45.72 11.57
C SER A 38 -40.49 -46.55 12.38
N PHE A 39 -40.48 -46.34 13.68
CA PHE A 39 -39.64 -47.08 14.62
C PHE A 39 -40.35 -47.28 15.95
N LYS A 40 -39.97 -48.34 16.68
CA LYS A 40 -40.44 -48.58 18.03
C LYS A 40 -39.48 -47.92 19.03
N ARG A 41 -39.99 -47.03 19.87
CA ARG A 41 -39.20 -46.29 20.86
C ARG A 41 -38.72 -47.23 21.98
N PRO A 42 -37.44 -47.13 22.40
CA PRO A 42 -36.94 -47.69 23.65
C PRO A 42 -37.88 -47.37 24.81
N ASN A 43 -38.08 -48.33 25.72
CA ASN A 43 -38.98 -48.27 26.88
C ASN A 43 -39.47 -46.83 27.21
N PRO A 44 -40.75 -46.51 26.92
CA PRO A 44 -41.27 -45.14 26.91
C PRO A 44 -41.24 -44.44 28.27
N ASN A 45 -40.97 -45.17 29.36
CA ASN A 45 -40.80 -44.63 30.70
C ASN A 45 -39.44 -43.92 30.91
N PHE A 46 -38.50 -44.02 29.96
CA PHE A 46 -37.20 -43.34 30.04
C PHE A 46 -37.13 -42.13 29.10
N ALA A 47 -36.68 -41.00 29.64
CA ALA A 47 -36.32 -39.83 28.86
C ALA A 47 -35.19 -40.15 27.87
N TYR A 48 -35.19 -39.45 26.74
CA TYR A 48 -34.08 -39.47 25.81
C TYR A 48 -32.81 -38.91 26.47
N HIS A 49 -31.65 -39.37 26.01
CA HIS A 49 -30.38 -38.96 26.58
C HIS A 49 -29.26 -38.94 25.53
N ILE A 50 -28.25 -38.11 25.76
CA ILE A 50 -27.01 -38.06 24.99
C ILE A 50 -25.91 -38.65 25.87
N THR A 51 -25.27 -39.73 25.43
CA THR A 51 -24.21 -40.37 26.21
C THR A 51 -22.86 -39.66 26.01
N ILE A 52 -22.33 -39.01 27.06
CA ILE A 52 -20.97 -38.43 27.02
C ILE A 52 -19.91 -39.47 27.34
N PHE A 53 -20.06 -40.20 28.46
CA PHE A 53 -19.11 -41.25 28.89
C PHE A 53 -19.81 -42.61 28.92
N THR A 54 -19.21 -43.62 28.30
CA THR A 54 -19.69 -45.01 28.38
C THR A 54 -19.40 -45.62 29.77
N LYS A 55 -20.01 -46.78 30.06
CA LYS A 55 -19.75 -47.52 31.30
C LYS A 55 -18.25 -47.83 31.46
N ASP A 56 -17.61 -48.25 30.37
CA ASP A 56 -16.19 -48.62 30.36
C ASP A 56 -15.30 -47.39 30.51
N GLU A 57 -15.64 -46.28 29.86
CA GLU A 57 -14.89 -45.02 30.03
C GLU A 57 -14.95 -44.53 31.47
N ILE A 58 -16.11 -44.61 32.13
CA ILE A 58 -16.29 -44.23 33.55
C ILE A 58 -15.47 -45.14 34.46
N ALA A 59 -15.45 -46.45 34.18
CA ALA A 59 -14.70 -47.42 34.99
C ALA A 59 -13.18 -47.15 34.96
N ASN A 60 -12.69 -46.52 33.88
CA ASN A 60 -11.28 -46.18 33.70
C ASN A 60 -10.89 -44.79 34.27
N LEU A 61 -11.84 -44.01 34.79
CA LEU A 61 -11.55 -42.71 35.41
C LEU A 61 -11.03 -42.88 36.84
N ASN A 62 -10.01 -42.11 37.22
CA ASN A 62 -9.54 -42.07 38.60
C ASN A 62 -10.47 -41.25 39.52
N ALA A 63 -10.29 -41.37 40.84
CA ALA A 63 -11.14 -40.71 41.83
C ALA A 63 -11.21 -39.18 41.68
N ASN A 64 -10.10 -38.54 41.28
CA ASN A 64 -10.07 -37.08 41.06
C ASN A 64 -10.86 -36.69 39.80
N GLN A 65 -10.74 -37.48 38.72
CA GLN A 65 -11.53 -37.28 37.50
C GLN A 65 -13.02 -37.50 37.76
N LEU A 66 -13.40 -38.52 38.52
CA LEU A 66 -14.81 -38.75 38.89
C LEU A 66 -15.39 -37.61 39.73
N LYS A 67 -14.61 -37.07 40.68
CA LYS A 67 -14.99 -35.88 41.45
C LYS A 67 -15.18 -34.67 40.55
N LYS A 68 -14.24 -34.42 39.63
CA LYS A 68 -14.32 -33.34 38.64
C LYS A 68 -15.55 -33.49 37.73
N LEU A 69 -15.85 -34.71 37.28
CA LEU A 69 -16.99 -35.01 36.43
C LEU A 69 -18.32 -34.76 37.16
N SER A 70 -18.39 -35.14 38.43
CA SER A 70 -19.60 -34.98 39.26
C SER A 70 -19.90 -33.53 39.62
N SER A 71 -18.89 -32.66 39.70
CA SER A 71 -19.04 -31.24 40.02
C SER A 71 -19.14 -30.32 38.80
N MET A 72 -19.14 -30.88 37.59
CA MET A 72 -19.09 -30.10 36.35
C MET A 72 -20.49 -29.65 35.92
N ALA A 73 -20.60 -28.37 35.54
CA ALA A 73 -21.77 -27.82 34.86
C ALA A 73 -21.41 -27.57 33.39
N PRO A 74 -21.83 -28.42 32.45
CA PRO A 74 -21.47 -28.28 31.04
C PRO A 74 -22.27 -27.16 30.36
N ASP A 75 -21.70 -26.53 29.33
CA ASP A 75 -22.42 -25.55 28.52
C ASP A 75 -23.40 -26.26 27.58
N THR A 76 -24.70 -26.07 27.83
CA THR A 76 -25.80 -26.70 27.10
C THR A 76 -26.53 -25.74 26.16
N ARG A 77 -26.05 -24.50 25.98
CA ARG A 77 -26.73 -23.49 25.15
C ARG A 77 -26.77 -23.84 23.66
N HIS A 78 -25.79 -24.62 23.20
CA HIS A 78 -25.58 -24.93 21.79
C HIS A 78 -25.54 -26.45 21.54
N ILE A 79 -26.66 -27.11 21.83
CA ILE A 79 -26.91 -28.52 21.49
C ILE A 79 -27.84 -28.54 20.30
N PHE A 80 -27.34 -29.00 19.16
CA PHE A 80 -28.08 -28.98 17.90
C PHE A 80 -28.39 -30.38 17.40
N SER A 81 -29.46 -30.49 16.64
CA SER A 81 -29.81 -31.66 15.86
C SER A 81 -29.46 -31.43 14.39
N ALA A 82 -28.62 -32.30 13.84
CA ALA A 82 -28.28 -32.30 12.42
C ALA A 82 -29.34 -33.02 11.56
N GLY A 83 -30.27 -33.75 12.19
CA GLY A 83 -31.28 -34.55 11.53
C GLY A 83 -31.34 -35.99 12.04
N VAL A 84 -32.05 -36.85 11.30
CA VAL A 84 -32.22 -38.27 11.65
C VAL A 84 -31.25 -39.10 10.84
N GLY A 85 -30.37 -39.81 11.55
CA GLY A 85 -29.53 -40.85 10.97
C GLY A 85 -30.10 -42.24 11.20
N GLY A 86 -29.65 -43.20 10.42
CA GLY A 86 -30.08 -44.59 10.63
C GLY A 86 -29.63 -45.56 9.56
N ARG A 87 -29.88 -46.84 9.83
CA ARG A 87 -29.76 -47.94 8.88
C ARG A 87 -31.14 -48.55 8.66
N PRO A 88 -31.92 -48.08 7.66
CA PRO A 88 -33.29 -48.54 7.45
C PRO A 88 -33.42 -50.05 7.30
N SER A 89 -32.44 -50.71 6.67
CA SER A 89 -32.41 -52.17 6.50
C SER A 89 -32.36 -52.96 7.82
N LEU A 90 -31.92 -52.34 8.91
CA LEU A 90 -31.83 -52.94 10.24
C LEU A 90 -32.86 -52.38 11.23
N GLY A 91 -33.70 -51.43 10.79
CA GLY A 91 -34.67 -50.74 11.65
C GLY A 91 -34.05 -49.94 12.78
N VAL A 92 -32.80 -49.45 12.61
CA VAL A 92 -32.06 -48.69 13.63
C VAL A 92 -32.01 -47.22 13.25
N TYR A 93 -32.43 -46.33 14.16
CA TYR A 93 -32.51 -44.88 13.94
C TYR A 93 -32.03 -44.08 15.17
N TRP A 94 -31.46 -42.91 14.91
CA TRP A 94 -30.99 -41.98 15.93
C TRP A 94 -31.06 -40.53 15.44
N VAL A 95 -31.12 -39.58 16.37
CA VAL A 95 -30.85 -38.17 16.07
C VAL A 95 -29.35 -37.95 16.11
N VAL A 96 -28.79 -37.34 15.06
CA VAL A 96 -27.39 -36.92 15.01
C VAL A 96 -27.26 -35.60 15.78
N VAL A 97 -26.41 -35.57 16.81
CA VAL A 97 -26.27 -34.42 17.71
C VAL A 97 -24.92 -33.75 17.53
N ILE A 98 -24.94 -32.43 17.32
CA ILE A 98 -23.75 -31.59 17.28
C ILE A 98 -23.65 -30.81 18.59
N TRP A 99 -22.57 -31.06 19.33
CA TRP A 99 -22.33 -30.42 20.63
C TRP A 99 -20.82 -30.25 20.91
N ALA A 100 -20.29 -29.10 20.54
CA ALA A 100 -18.86 -28.78 20.66
C ALA A 100 -18.37 -28.80 22.12
N ALA A 101 -19.15 -28.26 23.06
CA ALA A 101 -18.78 -28.29 24.48
C ALA A 101 -18.67 -29.73 25.02
N GLY A 102 -19.50 -30.66 24.53
CA GLY A 102 -19.37 -32.09 24.82
C GLY A 102 -18.03 -32.67 24.35
N GLN A 103 -17.57 -32.30 23.15
CA GLN A 103 -16.27 -32.74 22.64
C GLN A 103 -15.12 -32.16 23.47
N GLN A 104 -15.22 -30.89 23.89
CA GLN A 104 -14.24 -30.26 24.77
C GLN A 104 -14.18 -30.96 26.13
N ILE A 105 -15.32 -31.35 26.69
CA ILE A 105 -15.37 -32.14 27.93
C ILE A 105 -14.61 -33.45 27.73
N ARG A 106 -14.91 -34.23 26.68
CA ARG A 106 -14.18 -35.48 26.41
C ARG A 106 -12.66 -35.27 26.32
N LYS A 107 -12.23 -34.23 25.60
CA LYS A 107 -10.82 -33.84 25.49
C LYS A 107 -10.19 -33.50 26.86
N GLN A 108 -10.90 -32.80 27.75
CA GLN A 108 -10.41 -32.49 29.10
C GLN A 108 -10.19 -33.73 29.99
N PHE A 109 -10.82 -34.85 29.65
CA PHE A 109 -10.65 -36.14 30.34
C PHE A 109 -9.70 -37.09 29.59
N GLY A 110 -9.04 -36.63 28.52
CA GLY A 110 -8.12 -37.44 27.72
C GLY A 110 -8.82 -38.48 26.84
N LEU A 111 -10.13 -38.33 26.61
CA LEU A 111 -10.90 -39.22 25.74
C LEU A 111 -10.89 -38.71 24.29
N GLY A 112 -10.90 -39.66 23.35
CA GLY A 112 -11.06 -39.36 21.92
C GLY A 112 -12.44 -38.78 21.58
N PRO A 113 -12.59 -38.15 20.41
CA PRO A 113 -13.88 -37.62 19.95
C PRO A 113 -14.94 -38.71 19.81
N LYS A 114 -16.21 -38.34 19.97
CA LYS A 114 -17.34 -39.28 19.89
C LYS A 114 -18.55 -38.64 19.21
N HIS A 115 -19.22 -39.38 18.31
CA HIS A 115 -20.45 -38.90 17.70
C HIS A 115 -21.57 -38.93 18.73
N PHE A 116 -22.00 -37.75 19.16
CA PHE A 116 -23.16 -37.62 20.03
C PHE A 116 -24.42 -37.91 19.22
N HIS A 117 -25.31 -38.68 19.81
CA HIS A 117 -26.55 -39.08 19.20
C HIS A 117 -27.58 -39.40 20.27
N ILE A 118 -28.84 -39.45 19.86
CA ILE A 118 -29.96 -39.89 20.69
C ILE A 118 -30.63 -41.06 19.99
N THR A 119 -30.60 -42.24 20.60
CA THR A 119 -31.19 -43.45 20.03
C THR A 119 -32.71 -43.35 20.01
N LEU A 120 -33.31 -43.58 18.83
CA LEU A 120 -34.76 -43.52 18.60
C LEU A 120 -35.43 -44.91 18.60
N SER A 121 -34.72 -45.95 18.14
CA SER A 121 -35.23 -47.31 17.98
C SER A 121 -34.87 -48.26 19.14
N ASP A 122 -35.71 -49.26 19.40
CA ASP A 122 -35.48 -50.34 20.39
C ASP A 122 -34.15 -51.08 20.19
N ASN A 123 -33.72 -51.22 18.93
CA ASN A 123 -32.43 -51.79 18.55
C ASN A 123 -31.38 -50.69 18.43
N ASP A 124 -30.16 -50.92 18.94
CA ASP A 124 -29.01 -50.01 18.83
C ASP A 124 -27.77 -50.78 18.32
N ILE A 125 -26.88 -50.06 17.63
CA ILE A 125 -25.61 -50.58 17.12
C ILE A 125 -24.49 -49.66 17.59
N HIS A 126 -23.43 -50.23 18.18
CA HIS A 126 -22.39 -49.47 18.85
C HIS A 126 -21.14 -49.17 17.99
N ASP A 127 -20.99 -49.85 16.83
CA ASP A 127 -19.80 -49.78 15.96
C ASP A 127 -20.08 -49.17 14.58
N VAL A 128 -20.93 -48.15 14.52
CA VAL A 128 -21.30 -47.47 13.28
C VAL A 128 -21.10 -45.96 13.41
N ASP A 129 -20.81 -45.31 12.29
CA ASP A 129 -20.81 -43.85 12.21
C ASP A 129 -22.21 -43.34 12.58
N LYS A 130 -22.27 -42.47 13.59
CA LYS A 130 -23.50 -41.80 14.06
C LYS A 130 -23.42 -40.28 13.91
N GLY A 131 -22.44 -39.81 13.14
CA GLY A 131 -22.25 -38.42 12.77
C GLY A 131 -23.07 -38.04 11.55
N ILE A 132 -22.70 -36.92 10.92
CA ILE A 132 -23.44 -36.32 9.80
C ILE A 132 -23.52 -37.25 8.58
N ALA A 133 -22.49 -38.07 8.35
CA ALA A 133 -22.48 -39.05 7.26
C ALA A 133 -23.57 -40.14 7.40
N SER A 134 -24.17 -40.27 8.59
CA SER A 134 -25.23 -41.25 8.86
C SER A 134 -26.65 -40.75 8.60
N LEU A 135 -26.83 -39.48 8.23
CA LEU A 135 -28.13 -38.90 7.93
C LEU A 135 -28.84 -39.66 6.79
N LEU A 136 -30.16 -39.84 6.88
CA LEU A 136 -30.91 -40.54 5.85
C LEU A 136 -30.89 -39.76 4.53
N HIS A 137 -30.91 -40.50 3.40
CA HIS A 137 -30.85 -39.94 2.06
C HIS A 137 -31.91 -38.85 1.83
N GLY A 138 -31.50 -37.71 1.28
CA GLY A 138 -32.36 -36.54 1.05
C GLY A 138 -32.36 -35.51 2.17
N GLN A 139 -31.72 -35.79 3.31
CA GLN A 139 -31.39 -34.77 4.31
C GLN A 139 -30.08 -34.07 3.94
N THR A 140 -30.09 -32.75 3.80
CA THR A 140 -28.90 -31.93 3.58
C THR A 140 -28.73 -30.96 4.74
N LEU A 141 -27.48 -30.64 5.10
CA LEU A 141 -27.18 -29.58 6.07
C LEU A 141 -27.23 -28.19 5.44
N GLN A 142 -28.26 -27.92 4.64
CA GLN A 142 -28.53 -26.57 4.13
C GLN A 142 -29.23 -25.77 5.23
N THR A 143 -28.46 -24.99 5.96
CA THR A 143 -28.94 -24.16 7.07
C THR A 143 -28.37 -22.75 6.96
N THR A 144 -29.14 -21.78 7.44
CA THR A 144 -28.70 -20.38 7.60
C THR A 144 -28.24 -20.10 9.03
N ASP A 145 -28.25 -21.11 9.91
CA ASP A 145 -27.77 -20.98 11.30
C ASP A 145 -26.24 -21.09 11.37
N ALA A 146 -25.60 -19.93 11.51
CA ALA A 146 -24.14 -19.81 11.59
C ALA A 146 -23.54 -20.47 12.85
N ASP A 147 -24.25 -20.49 13.99
CA ASP A 147 -23.75 -21.11 15.21
C ASP A 147 -23.80 -22.64 15.12
N PHE A 148 -24.84 -23.19 14.49
CA PHE A 148 -24.90 -24.63 14.18
C PHE A 148 -23.74 -25.05 13.26
N LEU A 149 -23.46 -24.26 12.22
CA LEU A 149 -22.35 -24.52 11.31
C LEU A 149 -21.00 -24.41 12.03
N ASP A 150 -20.76 -23.39 12.85
CA ASP A 150 -19.52 -23.25 13.63
C ASP A 150 -19.26 -24.48 14.52
N HIS A 151 -20.29 -24.94 15.23
CA HIS A 151 -20.21 -26.13 16.09
C HIS A 151 -20.02 -27.42 15.28
N THR A 152 -20.60 -27.49 14.09
CA THR A 152 -20.41 -28.59 13.14
C THR A 152 -18.98 -28.63 12.67
N ILE A 153 -18.42 -27.50 12.21
CA ILE A 153 -17.03 -27.38 11.76
C ILE A 153 -16.05 -27.77 12.87
N PHE A 154 -16.26 -27.28 14.09
CA PHE A 154 -15.43 -27.68 15.24
C PHE A 154 -15.48 -29.19 15.50
N THR A 155 -16.66 -29.80 15.38
CA THR A 155 -16.83 -31.24 15.55
C THR A 155 -16.08 -32.00 14.47
N LEU A 156 -16.30 -31.67 13.18
CA LEU A 156 -15.60 -32.28 12.04
C LEU A 156 -14.08 -32.17 12.18
N HIS A 157 -13.59 -30.99 12.56
CA HIS A 157 -12.16 -30.76 12.82
C HIS A 157 -11.63 -31.69 13.92
N THR A 158 -12.39 -31.89 15.01
CA THR A 158 -11.97 -32.79 16.10
C THR A 158 -11.88 -34.26 15.62
N PHE A 159 -12.68 -34.64 14.63
CA PHE A 159 -12.63 -35.94 13.97
C PHE A 159 -11.60 -36.05 12.84
N GLY A 160 -10.85 -34.98 12.53
CA GLY A 160 -9.90 -34.96 11.42
C GLY A 160 -10.55 -34.88 10.04
N GLN A 161 -11.84 -34.57 9.95
CA GLN A 161 -12.59 -34.45 8.70
C GLN A 161 -12.42 -33.04 8.10
N TYR A 162 -11.20 -32.69 7.73
CA TYR A 162 -10.82 -31.30 7.39
C TYR A 162 -11.45 -30.78 6.10
N GLU A 163 -11.61 -31.60 5.05
CA GLU A 163 -12.19 -31.13 3.78
C GLU A 163 -13.66 -30.73 3.96
N SER A 164 -14.48 -31.57 4.59
CA SER A 164 -15.86 -31.19 4.92
C SER A 164 -15.92 -29.97 5.85
N ALA A 165 -14.97 -29.86 6.78
CA ALA A 165 -14.88 -28.69 7.65
C ALA A 165 -14.55 -27.39 6.88
N LYS A 166 -13.73 -27.45 5.83
CA LYS A 166 -13.49 -26.31 4.92
C LYS A 166 -14.74 -25.94 4.14
N ASP A 167 -15.47 -26.92 3.59
CA ASP A 167 -16.69 -26.68 2.83
C ASP A 167 -17.76 -25.94 3.67
N TYR A 168 -17.95 -26.35 4.93
CA TYR A 168 -18.86 -25.64 5.83
C TYR A 168 -18.30 -24.29 6.27
N SER A 169 -16.98 -24.13 6.43
CA SER A 169 -16.37 -22.82 6.73
C SER A 169 -16.62 -21.81 5.60
N ARG A 170 -16.52 -22.26 4.34
CA ARG A 170 -16.88 -21.48 3.14
C ARG A 170 -18.35 -21.03 3.19
N GLN A 171 -19.27 -21.90 3.62
CA GLN A 171 -20.68 -21.52 3.81
C GLN A 171 -20.87 -20.47 4.91
N VAL A 172 -20.19 -20.61 6.06
CA VAL A 172 -20.27 -19.62 7.16
C VAL A 172 -19.78 -18.24 6.70
N ILE A 173 -18.67 -18.19 5.95
CA ILE A 173 -18.13 -16.93 5.41
C ILE A 173 -19.15 -16.26 4.48
N LYS A 174 -19.90 -17.03 3.69
CA LYS A 174 -20.92 -16.46 2.78
C LYS A 174 -22.16 -15.96 3.51
N LEU A 175 -22.51 -16.59 4.63
CA LEU A 175 -23.64 -16.17 5.46
C LEU A 175 -23.33 -14.89 6.23
N ASP A 176 -22.10 -14.76 6.73
CA ASP A 176 -21.65 -13.62 7.52
C ASP A 176 -20.18 -13.28 7.19
N PRO A 177 -19.92 -12.55 6.09
CA PRO A 177 -18.57 -12.23 5.63
C PRO A 177 -17.86 -11.20 6.51
N ASP A 178 -18.58 -10.51 7.40
CA ASP A 178 -18.02 -9.52 8.31
C ASP A 178 -17.59 -10.18 9.64
N ALA A 179 -18.07 -11.37 9.96
CA ALA A 179 -17.66 -12.11 11.15
C ALA A 179 -16.31 -12.85 10.98
N TYR A 180 -15.46 -12.75 12.00
CA TYR A 180 -14.18 -13.46 12.01
C TYR A 180 -14.31 -14.99 12.13
N LYS A 181 -15.42 -15.52 12.67
CA LYS A 181 -15.58 -16.95 13.03
C LYS A 181 -15.37 -17.87 11.82
N GLY A 182 -16.02 -17.58 10.69
CA GLY A 182 -15.92 -18.40 9.48
C GLY A 182 -14.48 -18.48 8.95
N PHE A 183 -13.79 -17.34 8.88
CA PHE A 183 -12.38 -17.29 8.50
C PHE A 183 -11.47 -18.01 9.49
N LEU A 184 -11.70 -17.87 10.79
CA LEU A 184 -10.92 -18.55 11.82
C LEU A 184 -11.03 -20.08 11.69
N ARG A 185 -12.24 -20.60 11.42
CA ARG A 185 -12.47 -22.03 11.18
C ARG A 185 -11.82 -22.53 9.91
N LEU A 186 -11.91 -21.76 8.82
CA LEU A 186 -11.18 -22.07 7.59
C LEU A 186 -9.67 -22.10 7.85
N ALA A 187 -9.15 -21.18 8.64
CA ALA A 187 -7.73 -21.09 8.95
C ALA A 187 -7.21 -22.27 9.77
N ASP A 188 -7.93 -22.65 10.84
CA ASP A 188 -7.60 -23.82 11.67
C ASP A 188 -7.62 -25.12 10.84
N THR A 189 -8.66 -25.31 10.02
CA THR A 189 -8.83 -26.52 9.17
C THR A 189 -7.78 -26.59 8.06
N ALA A 190 -7.49 -25.48 7.37
CA ALA A 190 -6.45 -25.41 6.36
C ALA A 190 -5.06 -25.66 6.96
N LEU A 191 -4.78 -25.15 8.17
CA LEU A 191 -3.51 -25.39 8.85
C LEU A 191 -3.32 -26.88 9.16
N ALA A 192 -4.39 -27.54 9.61
CA ALA A 192 -4.42 -28.97 9.93
C ALA A 192 -4.33 -29.87 8.68
N SER A 193 -4.88 -29.45 7.54
CA SER A 193 -4.79 -30.14 6.25
C SER A 193 -3.52 -29.80 5.45
N ASN A 194 -2.55 -29.11 6.06
CA ASN A 194 -1.29 -28.70 5.45
C ASN A 194 -1.37 -27.63 4.33
N SER A 195 -2.47 -26.92 4.19
CA SER A 195 -2.64 -25.78 3.27
C SER A 195 -2.21 -24.47 3.94
N LYS A 196 -0.89 -24.25 4.02
CA LYS A 196 -0.30 -23.18 4.87
C LYS A 196 -0.59 -21.78 4.36
N LYS A 197 -0.65 -21.59 3.03
CA LYS A 197 -1.00 -20.29 2.43
C LYS A 197 -2.47 -19.95 2.66
N LEU A 198 -3.38 -20.88 2.37
CA LEU A 198 -4.81 -20.69 2.66
C LEU A 198 -5.04 -20.37 4.14
N ALA A 199 -4.38 -21.11 5.04
CA ALA A 199 -4.44 -20.84 6.47
C ALA A 199 -3.94 -19.43 6.83
N MET A 200 -2.80 -19.01 6.27
CA MET A 200 -2.24 -17.67 6.50
C MET A 200 -3.22 -16.56 6.08
N LEU A 201 -3.78 -16.65 4.88
CA LEU A 201 -4.73 -15.65 4.39
C LEU A 201 -6.00 -15.63 5.26
N ALA A 202 -6.54 -16.79 5.61
CA ALA A 202 -7.73 -16.88 6.44
C ALA A 202 -7.50 -16.36 7.88
N TYR A 203 -6.32 -16.59 8.49
CA TYR A 203 -5.98 -15.98 9.79
C TYR A 203 -5.89 -14.46 9.70
N ALA A 204 -5.37 -13.91 8.60
CA ALA A 204 -5.35 -12.47 8.39
C ALA A 204 -6.77 -11.90 8.25
N CYS A 205 -7.65 -12.53 7.47
CA CYS A 205 -9.05 -12.11 7.37
C CYS A 205 -9.77 -12.16 8.74
N ALA A 206 -9.52 -13.21 9.52
CA ALA A 206 -10.06 -13.34 10.88
C ALA A 206 -9.50 -12.28 11.84
N TYR A 207 -8.22 -11.92 11.72
CA TYR A 207 -7.59 -10.86 12.51
C TYR A 207 -8.25 -9.51 12.26
N GLU A 208 -8.41 -9.13 10.98
CA GLU A 208 -8.96 -7.83 10.57
C GLU A 208 -10.43 -7.65 10.99
N ARG A 209 -11.17 -8.75 11.15
CA ARG A 209 -12.58 -8.77 11.54
C ARG A 209 -12.81 -9.00 13.05
N ALA A 210 -11.76 -9.29 13.80
CA ALA A 210 -11.87 -9.54 15.23
C ALA A 210 -11.76 -8.23 16.03
N THR A 211 -12.65 -8.05 17.01
CA THR A 211 -12.67 -6.88 17.91
C THR A 211 -11.99 -7.12 19.26
N GLY A 212 -11.43 -8.31 19.49
CA GLY A 212 -10.85 -8.70 20.79
C GLY A 212 -9.43 -9.23 20.72
N ASP A 213 -8.58 -8.74 21.62
CA ASP A 213 -7.13 -9.00 21.68
C ASP A 213 -6.76 -10.49 21.68
N LYS A 214 -7.57 -11.34 22.32
CA LYS A 214 -7.30 -12.78 22.42
C LYS A 214 -7.30 -13.47 21.05
N ILE A 215 -8.28 -13.16 20.21
CA ILE A 215 -8.40 -13.75 18.88
C ILE A 215 -7.33 -13.18 17.97
N GLN A 216 -7.13 -11.87 18.00
CA GLN A 216 -6.06 -11.21 17.23
C GLN A 216 -4.68 -11.78 17.58
N SER A 217 -4.36 -11.93 18.87
CA SER A 217 -3.10 -12.54 19.33
C SER A 217 -2.95 -13.99 18.86
N TYR A 218 -4.04 -14.78 18.90
CA TYR A 218 -4.04 -16.13 18.36
C TYR A 218 -3.75 -16.14 16.85
N CYS A 219 -4.41 -15.29 16.07
CA CYS A 219 -4.18 -15.16 14.64
C CYS A 219 -2.72 -14.78 14.34
N ILE A 220 -2.13 -13.79 15.04
CA ILE A 220 -0.72 -13.42 14.87
C ILE A 220 0.21 -14.63 15.15
N GLN A 221 -0.01 -15.35 16.25
CA GLN A 221 0.78 -16.55 16.57
C GLN A 221 0.70 -17.60 15.45
N LYS A 222 -0.48 -17.77 14.85
CA LYS A 222 -0.68 -18.73 13.77
C LYS A 222 -0.12 -18.26 12.43
N LEU A 223 -0.18 -16.98 12.13
CA LEU A 223 0.49 -16.38 10.97
C LEU A 223 2.01 -16.68 11.01
N VAL A 224 2.65 -16.49 12.17
CA VAL A 224 4.07 -16.85 12.39
C VAL A 224 4.31 -18.35 12.24
N ALA A 225 3.36 -19.21 12.63
CA ALA A 225 3.48 -20.64 12.41
C ALA A 225 3.39 -21.00 10.91
N CYS A 226 2.51 -20.36 10.15
CA CYS A 226 2.40 -20.55 8.70
C CYS A 226 3.65 -20.06 7.96
N SER A 227 4.24 -18.94 8.38
CA SER A 227 5.38 -18.31 7.71
C SER A 227 6.66 -19.15 7.71
N LYS A 228 6.68 -20.27 8.44
CA LYS A 228 7.77 -21.26 8.35
C LYS A 228 7.75 -22.03 7.04
N TYR A 229 6.60 -22.11 6.37
CA TYR A 229 6.38 -22.98 5.21
C TYR A 229 5.98 -22.22 3.95
N THR A 230 5.49 -20.98 4.10
CA THR A 230 5.08 -20.13 3.00
C THR A 230 5.53 -18.69 3.22
N GLU A 231 5.61 -17.90 2.15
CA GLU A 231 6.04 -16.51 2.21
C GLU A 231 4.96 -15.62 2.83
N TRP A 232 5.35 -14.46 3.38
CA TRP A 232 4.41 -13.53 4.00
C TRP A 232 3.45 -12.86 3.01
N GLY A 233 2.21 -12.66 3.45
CA GLY A 233 1.19 -11.96 2.68
C GLY A 233 0.75 -12.72 1.43
N HIS A 234 0.39 -11.94 0.41
CA HIS A 234 -0.10 -12.42 -0.89
C HIS A 234 1.05 -12.77 -1.85
N VAL A 235 2.06 -13.49 -1.36
CA VAL A 235 3.16 -14.02 -2.17
C VAL A 235 3.06 -15.54 -2.25
N PHE A 236 2.83 -16.07 -3.44
CA PHE A 236 2.42 -17.45 -3.66
C PHE A 236 3.49 -18.27 -4.37
N GLN A 237 3.61 -19.54 -4.01
CA GLN A 237 4.17 -20.56 -4.88
C GLN A 237 3.10 -21.07 -5.85
N GLU A 238 3.52 -21.65 -6.96
CA GLU A 238 2.62 -22.14 -8.01
C GLU A 238 1.56 -23.12 -7.51
N HIS A 239 1.94 -24.06 -6.62
CA HIS A 239 0.99 -25.04 -6.06
C HIS A 239 0.00 -24.42 -5.05
N GLU A 240 0.34 -23.27 -4.45
CA GLU A 240 -0.54 -22.58 -3.48
C GLU A 240 -1.66 -21.82 -4.20
N ILE A 241 -1.47 -21.46 -5.47
CA ILE A 241 -2.48 -20.76 -6.29
C ILE A 241 -3.72 -21.63 -6.45
N GLY A 242 -3.54 -22.92 -6.79
CA GLY A 242 -4.65 -23.85 -6.95
C GLY A 242 -5.50 -24.06 -5.69
N GLU A 243 -4.91 -23.88 -4.50
CA GLU A 243 -5.67 -23.93 -3.23
C GLU A 243 -6.64 -22.75 -3.09
N ILE A 244 -6.28 -21.58 -3.63
CA ILE A 244 -7.13 -20.38 -3.61
C ILE A 244 -8.17 -20.43 -4.73
N GLU A 245 -7.80 -20.91 -5.92
CA GLU A 245 -8.74 -21.11 -7.03
C GLU A 245 -9.85 -22.12 -6.68
N ALA A 246 -9.54 -23.13 -5.85
CA ALA A 246 -10.54 -24.05 -5.32
C ALA A 246 -11.57 -23.39 -4.38
N MET A 247 -11.29 -22.17 -3.90
CA MET A 247 -12.15 -21.36 -3.01
C MET A 247 -12.77 -20.16 -3.76
N ASP A 248 -13.03 -20.31 -5.06
CA ASP A 248 -13.50 -19.28 -6.00
C ASP A 248 -14.54 -18.29 -5.46
N ASP A 249 -15.59 -18.77 -4.78
CA ASP A 249 -16.68 -17.91 -4.29
C ASP A 249 -16.35 -17.07 -3.05
N ILE A 250 -15.23 -17.34 -2.38
CA ILE A 250 -14.71 -16.55 -1.24
C ILE A 250 -13.30 -16.03 -1.47
N ALA A 251 -12.67 -16.35 -2.61
CA ALA A 251 -11.29 -15.99 -2.93
C ALA A 251 -11.07 -14.47 -2.88
N HIS A 252 -12.07 -13.68 -3.30
CA HIS A 252 -12.00 -12.22 -3.25
C HIS A 252 -11.78 -11.69 -1.83
N PHE A 253 -12.38 -12.29 -0.79
CA PHE A 253 -12.13 -11.91 0.61
C PHE A 253 -10.70 -12.29 1.05
N LEU A 254 -10.22 -13.47 0.65
CA LEU A 254 -8.89 -13.96 1.02
C LEU A 254 -7.76 -13.17 0.35
N LEU A 255 -8.03 -12.67 -0.85
CA LEU A 255 -7.10 -11.91 -1.66
C LEU A 255 -7.15 -10.40 -1.37
N GLU A 256 -8.00 -9.92 -0.47
CA GLU A 256 -7.96 -8.51 -0.03
C GLU A 256 -6.57 -8.16 0.54
N PRO A 257 -5.91 -7.08 0.09
CA PRO A 257 -4.63 -6.65 0.65
C PRO A 257 -4.72 -6.42 2.16
N TRP A 258 -3.74 -6.92 2.91
CA TRP A 258 -3.69 -6.74 4.37
C TRP A 258 -3.55 -5.26 4.73
N SER A 259 -4.17 -4.84 5.86
CA SER A 259 -4.07 -3.46 6.32
C SER A 259 -2.63 -3.08 6.68
N ASP A 260 -2.33 -1.77 6.63
CA ASP A 260 -1.04 -1.26 7.09
C ASP A 260 -0.80 -1.58 8.57
N ASN A 261 -1.86 -1.60 9.39
CA ASN A 261 -1.79 -1.96 10.80
C ASN A 261 -1.31 -3.41 11.01
N LEU A 262 -1.89 -4.38 10.29
CA LEU A 262 -1.46 -5.78 10.38
C LEU A 262 -0.01 -5.93 9.90
N ARG A 263 0.36 -5.29 8.79
CA ARG A 263 1.74 -5.31 8.27
C ARG A 263 2.72 -4.71 9.28
N GLU A 264 2.36 -3.60 9.91
CA GLU A 264 3.18 -2.94 10.91
C GLU A 264 3.41 -3.85 12.12
N ILE A 265 2.35 -4.48 12.65
CA ILE A 265 2.44 -5.44 13.76
C ILE A 265 3.38 -6.59 13.40
N ILE A 266 3.21 -7.21 12.23
CA ILE A 266 4.05 -8.33 11.77
C ILE A 266 5.52 -7.87 11.65
N SER A 267 5.76 -6.70 11.06
CA SER A 267 7.11 -6.15 10.90
C SER A 267 7.81 -5.84 12.24
N ASN A 268 7.06 -5.72 13.33
CA ASN A 268 7.57 -5.44 14.68
C ASN A 268 7.85 -6.73 15.51
N LEU A 269 7.51 -7.91 15.01
CA LEU A 269 7.63 -9.17 15.76
C LEU A 269 9.09 -9.65 15.99
N LYS A 270 10.09 -8.99 15.40
CA LYS A 270 11.53 -9.34 15.47
C LYS A 270 11.79 -10.84 15.30
N LEU A 271 11.20 -11.42 14.26
CA LEU A 271 11.28 -12.87 14.01
C LEU A 271 12.63 -13.24 13.41
N THR A 272 13.29 -14.25 13.98
CA THR A 272 14.34 -14.97 13.25
C THR A 272 13.65 -15.87 12.21
N PRO A 273 13.79 -15.62 10.91
CA PRO A 273 13.05 -16.37 9.90
C PRO A 273 13.52 -17.83 9.91
N SER A 274 12.57 -18.76 9.93
CA SER A 274 12.82 -20.20 9.81
C SER A 274 12.21 -20.78 8.54
N LEU A 275 12.14 -19.96 7.48
CA LEU A 275 11.41 -20.26 6.26
C LEU A 275 12.03 -21.44 5.51
N MET A 276 11.32 -22.56 5.48
CA MET A 276 11.74 -23.86 4.91
C MET A 276 11.58 -23.94 3.38
N LEU A 277 11.31 -22.80 2.73
CA LEU A 277 11.15 -22.73 1.28
C LEU A 277 12.49 -22.51 0.59
N GLU A 278 12.80 -23.33 -0.43
CA GLU A 278 13.95 -23.10 -1.30
C GLU A 278 13.82 -21.80 -2.09
N SER A 279 14.85 -20.94 -2.04
CA SER A 279 14.79 -19.60 -2.64
C SER A 279 14.64 -19.59 -4.18
N ARG A 280 14.88 -20.73 -4.85
CA ARG A 280 14.83 -20.85 -6.32
C ARG A 280 13.42 -21.05 -6.88
N HIS A 281 12.44 -21.41 -6.05
CA HIS A 281 11.08 -21.60 -6.51
C HIS A 281 10.48 -20.25 -6.98
N PRO A 282 9.74 -20.24 -8.10
CA PRO A 282 9.10 -19.03 -8.58
C PRO A 282 8.01 -18.59 -7.60
N LEU A 283 7.94 -17.28 -7.40
CA LEU A 283 6.92 -16.64 -6.57
C LEU A 283 6.02 -15.77 -7.42
N TYR A 284 4.76 -15.65 -7.00
CA TYR A 284 3.70 -14.95 -7.72
C TYR A 284 2.97 -13.99 -6.78
N VAL A 285 2.42 -12.91 -7.33
CA VAL A 285 1.55 -11.97 -6.61
C VAL A 285 0.26 -11.74 -7.38
N PRO A 286 -0.88 -11.50 -6.72
CA PRO A 286 -2.11 -11.15 -7.40
C PRO A 286 -1.95 -9.81 -8.14
N THR A 287 -2.59 -9.65 -9.29
CA THR A 287 -2.60 -8.37 -10.03
C THR A 287 -3.89 -7.59 -9.78
N THR A 288 -5.00 -8.08 -10.31
CA THR A 288 -6.34 -7.50 -10.20
C THR A 288 -7.36 -8.59 -10.51
N VAL A 289 -8.49 -8.54 -9.81
CA VAL A 289 -9.65 -9.42 -10.05
C VAL A 289 -10.35 -8.93 -11.31
N ASN A 290 -10.45 -9.79 -12.32
CA ASN A 290 -11.20 -9.49 -13.54
C ASN A 290 -12.70 -9.37 -13.22
N SER A 291 -13.49 -8.73 -14.09
CA SER A 291 -14.95 -8.55 -13.92
C SER A 291 -15.76 -9.86 -13.77
N THR A 292 -15.11 -11.01 -14.01
CA THR A 292 -15.63 -12.37 -13.84
C THR A 292 -15.31 -13.00 -12.47
N GLY A 293 -14.60 -12.30 -11.58
CA GLY A 293 -14.21 -12.80 -10.25
C GLY A 293 -12.92 -13.63 -10.21
N ILE A 294 -12.26 -13.85 -11.36
CA ILE A 294 -10.99 -14.59 -11.46
C ILE A 294 -9.82 -13.63 -11.25
N CYS A 295 -8.88 -13.99 -10.39
CA CYS A 295 -7.66 -13.21 -10.15
C CYS A 295 -6.47 -13.78 -10.93
N ASP A 296 -5.83 -12.94 -11.74
CA ASP A 296 -4.57 -13.30 -12.39
C ASP A 296 -3.39 -13.16 -11.41
N PHE A 297 -2.35 -13.97 -11.64
CA PHE A 297 -1.12 -13.97 -10.84
C PHE A 297 0.09 -13.58 -11.67
N TYR A 298 0.84 -12.58 -11.20
CA TYR A 298 2.06 -12.10 -11.83
C TYR A 298 3.30 -12.74 -11.21
N LYS A 299 4.15 -13.33 -12.06
CA LYS A 299 5.40 -13.97 -11.64
C LYS A 299 6.46 -12.94 -11.27
N LEU A 300 6.89 -12.92 -10.02
CA LEU A 300 7.99 -12.08 -9.55
C LEU A 300 9.34 -12.52 -10.13
N PRO A 301 10.32 -11.60 -10.20
CA PRO A 301 11.71 -11.97 -10.45
C PRO A 301 12.25 -12.95 -9.41
N ARG A 302 13.35 -13.63 -9.76
CA ARG A 302 13.88 -14.75 -8.98
C ARG A 302 14.34 -14.30 -7.60
N PHE A 303 14.26 -15.25 -6.66
CA PHE A 303 14.76 -15.08 -5.30
C PHE A 303 14.11 -13.89 -4.57
N PHE A 304 12.85 -13.54 -4.82
CA PHE A 304 12.15 -12.61 -3.92
C PHE A 304 12.06 -13.21 -2.51
N ARG A 305 12.40 -12.45 -1.47
CA ARG A 305 12.26 -12.85 -0.06
C ARG A 305 12.05 -11.63 0.82
N TRP A 306 11.17 -11.75 1.81
CA TRP A 306 11.19 -10.86 2.96
C TRP A 306 12.33 -11.25 3.90
N LEU A 307 13.27 -10.33 4.14
CA LEU A 307 14.24 -10.48 5.24
C LEU A 307 13.59 -10.07 6.55
N ILE A 308 12.87 -8.95 6.53
CA ILE A 308 11.98 -8.50 7.58
C ILE A 308 10.62 -8.24 6.92
N PRO A 309 9.55 -8.98 7.30
CA PRO A 309 8.25 -8.90 6.62
C PRO A 309 7.73 -7.47 6.57
N PHE A 310 7.31 -7.04 5.37
CA PHE A 310 6.78 -5.69 5.13
C PHE A 310 7.72 -4.55 5.57
N HIS A 311 9.03 -4.79 5.61
CA HIS A 311 10.03 -3.76 5.93
C HIS A 311 11.26 -3.83 5.01
N PHE A 312 11.85 -5.03 4.86
CA PHE A 312 13.05 -5.23 4.04
C PHE A 312 12.93 -6.52 3.24
N SER A 313 13.00 -6.43 1.91
CA SER A 313 13.05 -7.57 1.00
C SER A 313 14.27 -7.56 0.08
N LEU A 314 14.60 -8.73 -0.48
CA LEU A 314 15.64 -8.92 -1.48
C LEU A 314 15.13 -9.68 -2.69
N MET A 315 15.67 -9.38 -3.87
CA MET A 315 15.33 -10.07 -5.12
C MET A 315 16.47 -9.97 -6.16
N SER A 316 16.41 -10.76 -7.23
CA SER A 316 17.18 -10.50 -8.45
C SER A 316 16.68 -9.24 -9.17
N THR A 317 17.45 -8.76 -10.14
CA THR A 317 17.12 -7.56 -10.92
C THR A 317 15.71 -7.59 -11.55
N PRO A 318 14.89 -6.54 -11.37
CA PRO A 318 13.67 -6.33 -12.13
C PRO A 318 13.91 -6.36 -13.64
N ARG A 319 13.00 -6.98 -14.39
CA ARG A 319 13.13 -7.26 -15.82
C ARG A 319 12.45 -6.19 -16.69
N ASN A 320 11.38 -5.58 -16.17
CA ASN A 320 10.56 -4.60 -16.89
C ASN A 320 9.75 -3.72 -15.92
N GLU A 321 9.02 -2.75 -16.46
CA GLU A 321 8.13 -1.87 -15.70
C GLU A 321 7.03 -2.61 -14.94
N ASN A 322 6.52 -3.74 -15.47
CA ASN A 322 5.48 -4.51 -14.79
C ASN A 322 5.98 -5.14 -13.48
N ASP A 323 7.28 -5.50 -13.39
CA ASP A 323 7.88 -5.91 -12.12
C ASP A 323 7.81 -4.77 -11.09
N ILE A 324 8.08 -3.53 -11.50
CA ILE A 324 8.00 -2.36 -10.62
C ILE A 324 6.56 -2.10 -10.17
N THR A 325 5.59 -2.23 -11.07
CA THR A 325 4.16 -2.14 -10.75
C THR A 325 3.73 -3.23 -9.77
N ALA A 326 4.15 -4.49 -9.97
CA ALA A 326 3.83 -5.60 -9.08
C ALA A 326 4.40 -5.37 -7.67
N LEU A 327 5.63 -4.87 -7.57
CA LEU A 327 6.27 -4.51 -6.30
C LEU A 327 5.53 -3.38 -5.57
N ALA A 328 5.05 -2.37 -6.31
CA ALA A 328 4.30 -1.23 -5.78
C ALA A 328 2.84 -1.56 -5.42
N SER A 329 2.30 -2.68 -5.93
CA SER A 329 0.91 -3.09 -5.73
C SER A 329 0.54 -3.12 -4.25
N ARG A 330 -0.76 -2.95 -3.94
CA ARG A 330 -1.23 -3.04 -2.55
C ARG A 330 -0.85 -4.36 -1.89
N HIS A 331 -0.69 -5.46 -2.61
CA HIS A 331 -0.30 -6.76 -2.04
C HIS A 331 1.11 -6.79 -1.45
N LEU A 332 2.08 -6.14 -2.09
CA LEU A 332 3.47 -6.08 -1.61
C LEU A 332 3.79 -4.78 -0.90
N GLY A 333 3.33 -3.66 -1.44
CA GLY A 333 3.47 -2.32 -0.89
C GLY A 333 4.90 -1.79 -0.85
N ILE A 334 5.83 -2.30 -1.68
CA ILE A 334 7.21 -1.79 -1.73
C ILE A 334 7.19 -0.32 -2.16
N ARG A 335 7.81 0.55 -1.37
CA ARG A 335 7.88 1.99 -1.66
C ARG A 335 9.21 2.45 -2.23
N HIS A 336 10.25 1.63 -2.13
CA HIS A 336 11.56 1.97 -2.67
C HIS A 336 12.36 0.76 -3.16
N VAL A 337 13.02 0.92 -4.30
CA VAL A 337 13.97 -0.04 -4.87
C VAL A 337 15.38 0.53 -4.73
N LEU A 338 16.29 -0.25 -4.15
CA LEU A 338 17.71 0.04 -4.16
C LEU A 338 18.40 -0.78 -5.25
N THR A 339 18.87 -0.10 -6.28
CA THR A 339 19.57 -0.69 -7.43
C THR A 339 21.07 -0.67 -7.23
N LEU A 340 21.67 -1.86 -7.08
CA LEU A 340 23.12 -2.01 -6.86
C LEU A 340 23.93 -2.35 -8.13
N THR A 341 23.26 -2.62 -9.26
CA THR A 341 23.88 -3.08 -10.50
C THR A 341 24.48 -1.95 -11.32
N GLU A 342 25.78 -1.70 -11.19
CA GLU A 342 26.52 -0.69 -11.97
C GLU A 342 26.39 -0.92 -13.48
N GLU A 343 26.47 -2.17 -13.90
CA GLU A 343 26.51 -2.62 -15.29
C GLU A 343 25.16 -2.49 -16.02
N THR A 344 24.06 -2.58 -15.29
CA THR A 344 22.69 -2.59 -15.83
C THR A 344 21.75 -1.85 -14.88
N PRO A 345 21.78 -0.50 -14.86
CA PRO A 345 20.85 0.29 -14.07
C PRO A 345 19.42 0.12 -14.58
N LEU A 346 18.45 0.23 -13.67
CA LEU A 346 17.03 0.23 -14.04
C LEU A 346 16.68 1.54 -14.75
N LYS A 347 15.75 1.46 -15.71
CA LYS A 347 15.29 2.65 -16.45
C LYS A 347 14.49 3.56 -15.52
N GLU A 348 14.83 4.85 -15.49
CA GLU A 348 14.11 5.86 -14.68
C GLU A 348 12.62 5.91 -15.03
N SER A 349 12.28 5.74 -16.31
CA SER A 349 10.90 5.74 -16.80
C SER A 349 10.01 4.65 -16.18
N TRP A 350 10.58 3.59 -15.59
CA TRP A 350 9.80 2.56 -14.89
C TRP A 350 9.22 3.06 -13.56
N PHE A 351 9.83 4.07 -12.94
CA PHE A 351 9.42 4.64 -11.65
C PHE A 351 8.63 5.92 -11.79
N GLU A 352 8.66 6.54 -12.97
CA GLU A 352 7.83 7.70 -13.27
C GLU A 352 6.35 7.40 -12.99
N ARG A 353 5.69 8.36 -12.37
CA ARG A 353 4.24 8.34 -12.12
C ARG A 353 3.75 7.19 -11.22
N LYS A 354 4.65 6.57 -10.46
CA LYS A 354 4.33 5.59 -9.40
C LYS A 354 4.68 6.13 -8.03
N THR A 355 4.19 5.48 -6.97
CA THR A 355 4.56 5.78 -5.58
C THR A 355 5.92 5.19 -5.22
N ILE A 356 6.29 4.07 -5.85
CA ILE A 356 7.60 3.45 -5.69
C ILE A 356 8.71 4.29 -6.34
N THR A 357 9.81 4.47 -5.63
CA THR A 357 10.98 5.25 -6.10
C THR A 357 12.22 4.36 -6.20
N ASN A 358 13.29 4.86 -6.83
CA ASN A 358 14.55 4.12 -7.00
C ASN A 358 15.74 4.95 -6.53
N THR A 359 16.66 4.31 -5.79
CA THR A 359 18.02 4.84 -5.57
C THR A 359 19.00 3.95 -6.31
N PHE A 360 19.81 4.55 -7.18
CA PHE A 360 20.91 3.86 -7.85
C PHE A 360 22.21 4.06 -7.05
N LEU A 361 22.80 2.97 -6.54
CA LEU A 361 24.10 2.94 -5.89
C LEU A 361 24.99 1.92 -6.63
N PRO A 362 25.74 2.32 -7.66
CA PRO A 362 26.50 1.39 -8.48
C PRO A 362 27.58 0.69 -7.64
N ILE A 363 27.53 -0.64 -7.62
CA ILE A 363 28.58 -1.49 -7.04
C ILE A 363 29.05 -2.43 -8.16
N PRO A 364 30.37 -2.50 -8.46
CA PRO A 364 30.88 -3.41 -9.48
C PRO A 364 30.52 -4.86 -9.19
N ASN A 365 30.37 -5.66 -10.24
CA ASN A 365 30.07 -7.08 -10.06
C ASN A 365 31.14 -7.78 -9.20
N TYR A 366 30.73 -8.71 -8.34
CA TYR A 366 31.57 -9.43 -7.36
C TYR A 366 32.29 -8.59 -6.27
N HIS A 367 32.07 -7.28 -6.22
CA HIS A 367 32.64 -6.39 -5.20
C HIS A 367 31.64 -6.09 -4.07
N PRO A 368 32.11 -5.73 -2.87
CA PRO A 368 31.27 -5.12 -1.83
C PRO A 368 31.00 -3.62 -2.08
N PRO A 369 30.01 -3.02 -1.40
CA PRO A 369 29.90 -1.57 -1.32
C PRO A 369 31.12 -0.92 -0.63
N SER A 370 31.25 0.40 -0.73
CA SER A 370 32.08 1.21 0.17
C SER A 370 31.38 1.44 1.53
N ILE A 371 32.12 1.96 2.52
CA ILE A 371 31.54 2.33 3.82
C ILE A 371 30.51 3.43 3.63
N GLU A 372 30.81 4.43 2.80
CA GLU A 372 29.93 5.55 2.53
C GLU A 372 28.66 5.11 1.76
N GLN A 373 28.79 4.15 0.85
CA GLN A 373 27.62 3.52 0.21
C GLN A 373 26.77 2.78 1.24
N MET A 374 27.38 2.04 2.19
CA MET A 374 26.62 1.35 3.24
C MET A 374 25.94 2.33 4.20
N ASP A 375 26.60 3.42 4.58
CA ASP A 375 26.02 4.51 5.38
C ASP A 375 24.78 5.10 4.69
N LEU A 376 24.86 5.32 3.36
CA LEU A 376 23.73 5.73 2.54
C LEU A 376 22.58 4.73 2.57
N VAL A 377 22.89 3.44 2.43
CA VAL A 377 21.87 2.38 2.45
C VAL A 377 21.14 2.34 3.78
N ILE A 378 21.85 2.40 4.91
CA ILE A 378 21.22 2.38 6.23
C ILE A 378 20.27 3.57 6.41
N ARG A 379 20.66 4.77 5.96
CA ARG A 379 19.77 5.95 6.04
C ARG A 379 18.51 5.84 5.20
N LEU A 380 18.50 5.04 4.13
CA LEU A 380 17.26 4.80 3.40
C LEU A 380 16.21 4.13 4.29
N PHE A 381 16.63 3.30 5.26
CA PHE A 381 15.73 2.63 6.19
C PHE A 381 15.16 3.55 7.29
N ASP A 382 15.72 4.74 7.51
CA ASP A 382 15.16 5.75 8.42
C ASP A 382 14.00 6.53 7.78
N ASP A 383 13.94 6.53 6.45
CA ASP A 383 12.91 7.23 5.71
C ASP A 383 11.65 6.35 5.60
N HIS A 384 10.68 6.60 6.49
CA HIS A 384 9.41 5.89 6.51
C HIS A 384 8.65 5.96 5.17
N SER A 385 8.87 7.00 4.36
CA SER A 385 8.25 7.10 3.02
C SER A 385 8.81 6.06 2.05
N LYS A 386 10.03 5.57 2.27
CA LYS A 386 10.72 4.57 1.43
C LYS A 386 10.52 3.12 1.88
N LEU A 387 10.20 2.88 3.14
CA LEU A 387 9.88 1.54 3.65
C LEU A 387 8.57 1.05 3.04
N PRO A 388 8.31 -0.24 2.83
CA PRO A 388 9.29 -1.31 2.78
C PRO A 388 10.25 -1.12 1.60
N ILE A 389 11.53 -1.43 1.82
CA ILE A 389 12.59 -1.33 0.82
C ILE A 389 12.84 -2.71 0.20
N LEU A 390 12.98 -2.73 -1.12
CA LEU A 390 13.53 -3.86 -1.86
C LEU A 390 14.98 -3.56 -2.27
N VAL A 391 15.91 -4.44 -1.92
CA VAL A 391 17.31 -4.36 -2.40
C VAL A 391 17.54 -5.43 -3.48
N HIS A 392 18.09 -5.04 -4.63
CA HIS A 392 18.45 -5.98 -5.68
C HIS A 392 19.88 -5.81 -6.19
N CYS A 393 20.38 -6.89 -6.80
CA CYS A 393 21.54 -6.89 -7.68
C CYS A 393 21.31 -7.96 -8.77
N GLY A 394 22.28 -8.20 -9.67
CA GLY A 394 22.08 -9.11 -10.82
C GLY A 394 21.41 -10.44 -10.45
N GLY A 395 22.03 -11.22 -9.57
CA GLY A 395 21.44 -12.46 -9.02
C GLY A 395 20.69 -12.31 -7.70
N GLY A 396 20.70 -11.12 -7.07
CA GLY A 396 20.14 -10.91 -5.73
C GLY A 396 20.86 -11.66 -4.59
N LYS A 397 22.17 -11.97 -4.75
CA LYS A 397 22.95 -12.81 -3.83
C LYS A 397 24.25 -12.17 -3.31
N GLY A 398 25.18 -11.76 -4.18
CA GLY A 398 26.46 -11.15 -3.75
C GLY A 398 26.31 -9.77 -3.13
N ARG A 399 26.17 -8.73 -3.97
CA ARG A 399 26.05 -7.32 -3.53
C ARG A 399 24.86 -7.10 -2.60
N ALA A 400 23.67 -7.58 -3.02
CA ALA A 400 22.46 -7.45 -2.22
C ALA A 400 22.55 -8.25 -0.90
N GLY A 401 23.16 -9.44 -0.91
CA GLY A 401 23.41 -10.21 0.31
C GLY A 401 24.44 -9.56 1.23
N THR A 402 25.44 -8.86 0.69
CA THR A 402 26.41 -8.09 1.48
C THR A 402 25.71 -6.95 2.24
N VAL A 403 24.82 -6.22 1.55
CA VAL A 403 23.97 -5.19 2.16
C VAL A 403 23.07 -5.79 3.24
N ALA A 404 22.40 -6.91 2.96
CA ALA A 404 21.57 -7.59 3.94
C ALA A 404 22.35 -8.04 5.17
N ALA A 405 23.55 -8.61 5.01
CA ALA A 405 24.37 -9.02 6.13
C ALA A 405 24.87 -7.82 6.96
N CYS A 406 25.23 -6.71 6.33
CA CYS A 406 25.58 -5.48 7.06
C CYS A 406 24.39 -4.91 7.84
N TYR A 407 23.18 -4.98 7.28
CA TYR A 407 21.95 -4.61 7.99
C TYR A 407 21.69 -5.54 9.17
N LEU A 408 21.74 -6.86 8.98
CA LEU A 408 21.53 -7.84 10.06
C LEU A 408 22.60 -7.71 11.16
N ALA A 409 23.85 -7.43 10.78
CA ALA A 409 24.90 -7.16 11.74
C ALA A 409 24.59 -5.93 12.59
N ALA A 410 24.08 -4.86 11.97
CA ALA A 410 23.65 -3.68 12.70
C ALA A 410 22.43 -3.96 13.58
N PHE A 411 21.31 -4.46 13.02
CA PHE A 411 20.00 -4.42 13.68
C PHE A 411 19.38 -5.78 14.02
N GLY A 412 20.07 -6.88 13.71
CA GLY A 412 19.47 -8.22 13.71
C GLY A 412 18.26 -8.29 12.76
N PHE A 413 17.20 -8.98 13.19
CA PHE A 413 15.91 -8.99 12.49
C PHE A 413 14.95 -7.88 12.98
N GLY A 414 15.49 -6.85 13.62
CA GLY A 414 14.75 -5.66 14.04
C GLY A 414 14.78 -4.55 12.99
N LYS A 415 13.96 -3.52 13.24
CA LYS A 415 14.03 -2.23 12.54
C LYS A 415 15.19 -1.39 13.10
N PRO A 416 15.66 -0.36 12.37
CA PRO A 416 16.68 0.56 12.88
C PRO A 416 16.30 1.13 14.25
N ILE A 417 17.27 1.15 15.17
CA ILE A 417 17.09 1.67 16.53
C ILE A 417 17.88 2.98 16.65
N LEU A 418 17.22 4.01 17.16
CA LEU A 418 17.83 5.31 17.42
C LEU A 418 18.98 5.17 18.44
N ASN A 419 20.11 5.81 18.16
CA ASN A 419 21.32 5.81 19.00
C ASN A 419 21.98 4.44 19.21
N GLN A 420 21.81 3.50 18.27
CA GLN A 420 22.56 2.26 18.33
C GLN A 420 24.06 2.52 18.09
N ASP A 421 24.88 2.16 19.07
CA ASP A 421 26.32 2.42 19.13
C ASP A 421 27.20 1.19 18.83
N HIS A 422 26.58 0.00 18.72
CA HIS A 422 27.26 -1.26 18.42
C HIS A 422 26.44 -2.16 17.49
N PRO A 423 27.07 -3.08 16.75
CA PRO A 423 26.36 -4.12 15.99
C PRO A 423 25.63 -5.10 16.92
N GLU A 424 24.38 -5.45 16.59
CA GLU A 424 23.59 -6.46 17.29
C GLU A 424 24.16 -7.88 17.11
N LEU A 425 24.68 -8.17 15.90
CA LEU A 425 25.28 -9.47 15.57
C LEU A 425 26.73 -9.29 15.14
N SER A 426 27.57 -10.29 15.43
CA SER A 426 28.88 -10.36 14.80
C SER A 426 28.75 -10.56 13.28
N ALA A 427 29.78 -10.19 12.52
CA ALA A 427 29.79 -10.40 11.07
C ALA A 427 29.57 -11.88 10.70
N ALA A 428 30.20 -12.80 11.43
CA ALA A 428 30.06 -14.23 11.20
C ALA A 428 28.62 -14.73 11.45
N GLU A 429 27.99 -14.30 12.54
CA GLU A 429 26.59 -14.65 12.86
C GLU A 429 25.62 -14.09 11.82
N ALA A 430 25.79 -12.83 11.42
CA ALA A 430 24.96 -12.20 10.39
C ALA A 430 25.04 -12.95 9.05
N ILE A 431 26.26 -13.30 8.61
CA ILE A 431 26.50 -14.07 7.38
C ILE A 431 25.88 -15.47 7.48
N SER A 432 26.16 -16.19 8.57
CA SER A 432 25.66 -17.55 8.80
C SER A 432 24.13 -17.58 8.79
N THR A 433 23.51 -16.65 9.49
CA THR A 433 22.05 -16.58 9.60
C THR A 433 21.41 -16.19 8.27
N LEU A 434 21.99 -15.25 7.52
CA LEU A 434 21.53 -14.91 6.18
C LEU A 434 21.61 -16.10 5.22
N ARG A 435 22.69 -16.88 5.28
CA ARG A 435 22.87 -18.09 4.45
C ARG A 435 21.88 -19.20 4.81
N ALA A 436 21.49 -19.32 6.08
CA ALA A 436 20.48 -20.28 6.51
C ALA A 436 19.10 -20.00 5.90
N ILE A 437 18.70 -18.74 5.81
CA ILE A 437 17.39 -18.33 5.27
C ILE A 437 17.40 -18.12 3.74
N ARG A 438 18.58 -17.82 3.18
CA ARG A 438 18.81 -17.51 1.77
C ARG A 438 20.15 -18.09 1.29
N PRO A 439 20.18 -19.40 0.95
CA PRO A 439 21.40 -20.09 0.54
C PRO A 439 22.10 -19.45 -0.66
N GLY A 440 23.43 -19.30 -0.53
CA GLY A 440 24.29 -18.68 -1.53
C GLY A 440 24.35 -17.15 -1.47
N SER A 441 23.84 -16.52 -0.41
CA SER A 441 24.09 -15.09 -0.16
C SER A 441 25.56 -14.85 0.19
N ILE A 442 26.11 -13.75 -0.33
CA ILE A 442 27.54 -13.38 -0.28
C ILE A 442 28.42 -14.38 -1.05
N GLU A 443 29.02 -13.89 -2.14
CA GLU A 443 29.64 -14.74 -3.16
C GLU A 443 31.17 -14.71 -3.13
N THR A 444 31.79 -13.70 -2.52
CA THR A 444 33.24 -13.52 -2.50
C THR A 444 33.80 -13.28 -1.10
N ALA A 445 35.05 -13.66 -0.87
CA ALA A 445 35.76 -13.40 0.39
C ALA A 445 35.84 -11.89 0.70
N GLN A 446 36.05 -11.05 -0.33
CA GLN A 446 36.07 -9.59 -0.17
C GLN A 446 34.73 -9.04 0.36
N GLN A 447 33.61 -9.66 0.00
CA GLN A 447 32.31 -9.29 0.53
C GLN A 447 32.15 -9.70 2.00
N GLU A 448 32.64 -10.88 2.40
CA GLU A 448 32.66 -11.31 3.81
C GLU A 448 33.56 -10.41 4.67
N ASP A 449 34.76 -10.10 4.17
CA ASP A 449 35.72 -9.18 4.81
C ASP A 449 35.10 -7.79 4.98
N PHE A 450 34.30 -7.34 4.01
CA PHE A 450 33.61 -6.06 4.09
C PHE A 450 32.58 -6.02 5.23
N VAL A 451 31.81 -7.08 5.46
CA VAL A 451 30.86 -7.14 6.59
C VAL A 451 31.62 -6.96 7.92
N SER A 452 32.78 -7.63 8.06
CA SER A 452 33.64 -7.48 9.24
C SER A 452 34.21 -6.06 9.40
N LYS A 453 34.62 -5.46 8.27
CA LYS A 453 35.08 -4.06 8.23
C LYS A 453 33.97 -3.09 8.63
N TRP A 454 32.74 -3.31 8.16
CA TRP A 454 31.58 -2.49 8.51
C TRP A 454 31.25 -2.56 10.00
N CYS A 455 31.18 -3.76 10.60
CA CYS A 455 31.02 -3.91 12.05
C CYS A 455 32.14 -3.18 12.83
N SER A 456 33.38 -3.31 12.36
CA SER A 456 34.52 -2.61 12.96
C SER A 456 34.40 -1.08 12.86
N THR A 457 33.83 -0.57 11.77
CA THR A 457 33.56 0.86 11.61
C THR A 457 32.52 1.35 12.63
N ILE A 458 31.42 0.61 12.81
CA ILE A 458 30.38 0.93 13.80
C ILE A 458 31.01 1.01 15.20
N TRP A 459 31.79 0.00 15.60
CA TRP A 459 32.49 -0.01 16.89
C TRP A 459 33.42 1.19 17.08
N LYS A 460 34.19 1.54 16.05
CA LYS A 460 35.14 2.66 16.11
C LYS A 460 34.45 4.01 16.26
N ARG A 461 33.29 4.20 15.62
CA ARG A 461 32.52 5.44 15.69
C ARG A 461 31.48 5.46 16.81
N GLN A 462 31.28 4.34 17.50
CA GLN A 462 30.24 4.17 18.53
C GLN A 462 28.85 4.59 18.04
N SER A 463 28.54 4.28 16.78
CA SER A 463 27.29 4.66 16.14
C SER A 463 27.08 3.81 14.89
N VAL A 464 25.84 3.46 14.58
CA VAL A 464 25.49 2.89 13.27
C VAL A 464 25.43 3.97 12.19
N TYR A 465 25.39 5.25 12.56
CA TYR A 465 25.37 6.38 11.62
C TYR A 465 26.68 7.18 11.68
N PRO A 466 27.16 7.71 10.55
CA PRO A 466 28.29 8.64 10.60
C PRO A 466 27.83 9.99 11.15
N ASP A 467 28.69 10.62 11.96
CA ASP A 467 28.48 11.98 12.42
C ASP A 467 28.38 12.94 11.23
N LEU A 468 27.37 13.80 11.25
CA LEU A 468 27.15 14.80 10.22
C LEU A 468 27.61 16.17 10.69
N PRO A 469 28.34 16.92 9.84
CA PRO A 469 28.57 18.34 10.08
C PRO A 469 27.23 19.08 10.21
N SER A 470 27.17 20.02 11.15
CA SER A 470 25.97 20.83 11.38
C SER A 470 25.66 21.74 10.18
N GLU A 471 24.38 21.84 9.83
CA GLU A 471 23.89 22.80 8.84
C GLU A 471 23.97 24.24 9.37
N PRO A 472 24.33 25.24 8.55
CA PRO A 472 24.34 26.63 8.97
C PRO A 472 22.92 27.12 9.24
N PRO A 473 22.73 28.03 10.23
CA PRO A 473 21.41 28.54 10.56
C PRO A 473 20.79 29.31 9.38
N PRO A 474 19.45 29.41 9.31
CA PRO A 474 18.77 30.20 8.29
C PRO A 474 19.28 31.64 8.24
N SER A 475 19.58 32.12 7.04
CA SER A 475 20.06 33.48 6.78
C SER A 475 19.49 33.97 5.45
N PRO A 476 19.26 35.28 5.26
CA PRO A 476 18.91 35.82 3.95
C PRO A 476 20.09 35.68 2.98
N MET A 477 19.80 35.71 1.67
CA MET A 477 20.86 35.85 0.68
C MET A 477 21.51 37.24 0.78
N LYS A 478 22.81 37.33 0.48
CA LYS A 478 23.52 38.63 0.41
C LYS A 478 23.77 39.00 -1.04
N ILE A 479 23.49 40.25 -1.40
CA ILE A 479 23.71 40.77 -2.75
C ILE A 479 24.74 41.90 -2.68
N GLU A 480 25.85 41.72 -3.37
CA GLU A 480 26.84 42.76 -3.65
C GLU A 480 26.68 43.20 -5.11
N GLY A 481 26.63 44.51 -5.40
CA GLY A 481 26.36 45.02 -6.76
C GLY A 481 24.87 45.22 -7.05
N THR A 482 24.45 45.08 -8.32
CA THR A 482 23.06 45.33 -8.76
C THR A 482 22.48 44.14 -9.52
N LEU A 483 21.52 43.44 -8.90
CA LEU A 483 20.76 42.35 -9.54
C LEU A 483 19.51 42.92 -10.23
N LYS A 484 19.54 43.00 -11.56
CA LYS A 484 18.43 43.48 -12.39
C LYS A 484 17.61 42.33 -12.98
N ASP A 485 16.34 42.60 -13.31
CA ASP A 485 15.42 41.62 -13.90
C ASP A 485 15.81 41.17 -15.32
N ASP A 486 16.58 41.97 -16.05
CA ASP A 486 17.11 41.67 -17.38
C ASP A 486 18.41 40.84 -17.36
N SER A 487 18.87 40.40 -16.19
CA SER A 487 20.04 39.52 -16.05
C SER A 487 19.83 38.21 -16.81
N ASN A 488 20.74 37.92 -17.74
CA ASN A 488 20.61 36.83 -18.71
C ASN A 488 21.68 35.73 -18.60
N LEU A 489 22.73 35.92 -17.79
CA LEU A 489 23.76 34.93 -17.49
C LEU A 489 23.96 34.80 -15.98
N PHE A 490 23.89 33.57 -15.47
CA PHE A 490 24.13 33.22 -14.08
C PHE A 490 25.24 32.17 -14.02
N ILE A 491 26.35 32.50 -13.37
CA ILE A 491 27.49 31.60 -13.16
C ILE A 491 27.45 31.11 -11.72
N LEU A 492 27.26 29.80 -11.52
CA LEU A 492 27.28 29.20 -10.19
C LEU A 492 28.72 28.99 -9.72
N VAL A 493 29.03 29.31 -8.47
CA VAL A 493 30.39 29.19 -7.90
C VAL A 493 30.29 28.50 -6.55
N GLY A 494 31.10 27.46 -6.31
CA GLY A 494 31.14 26.77 -5.02
C GLY A 494 31.66 25.33 -5.11
N LEU A 495 32.00 24.73 -3.97
CA LEU A 495 32.54 23.37 -3.91
C LEU A 495 31.50 22.28 -4.26
N PRO A 496 31.91 21.07 -4.70
CA PRO A 496 30.98 19.95 -4.83
C PRO A 496 30.24 19.70 -3.51
N GLY A 497 28.92 19.49 -3.56
CA GLY A 497 28.09 19.35 -2.36
C GLY A 497 27.60 20.67 -1.73
N SER A 498 27.93 21.83 -2.32
CA SER A 498 27.48 23.15 -1.82
C SER A 498 26.01 23.49 -2.13
N GLY A 499 25.27 22.65 -2.87
CA GLY A 499 23.85 22.87 -3.21
C GLY A 499 23.58 23.47 -4.61
N LYS A 500 24.61 23.71 -5.44
CA LYS A 500 24.46 24.26 -6.81
C LYS A 500 23.46 23.49 -7.69
N SER A 501 23.58 22.16 -7.74
CA SER A 501 22.68 21.33 -8.54
C SER A 501 21.24 21.43 -8.03
N TRP A 502 21.00 21.46 -6.72
CA TRP A 502 19.65 21.65 -6.20
C TRP A 502 19.06 23.00 -6.65
N PHE A 503 19.88 24.06 -6.62
CA PHE A 503 19.48 25.39 -7.06
C PHE A 503 19.14 25.44 -8.55
N SER A 504 19.98 24.84 -9.41
CA SER A 504 19.74 24.79 -10.85
C SER A 504 18.50 23.98 -11.22
N GLU A 505 18.33 22.80 -10.61
CA GLU A 505 17.15 21.96 -10.80
C GLU A 505 15.87 22.65 -10.32
N SER A 506 15.92 23.39 -9.22
CA SER A 506 14.76 24.15 -8.72
C SER A 506 14.32 25.26 -9.68
N LEU A 507 15.27 25.96 -10.31
CA LEU A 507 14.94 26.95 -11.34
C LEU A 507 14.36 26.31 -12.60
N LEU A 508 14.94 25.19 -13.04
CA LEU A 508 14.47 24.44 -14.21
C LEU A 508 13.09 23.83 -13.98
N ALA A 509 12.84 23.21 -12.83
CA ALA A 509 11.55 22.59 -12.49
C ALA A 509 10.42 23.63 -12.49
N ARG A 510 10.70 24.84 -12.01
CA ARG A 510 9.73 25.96 -11.92
C ARG A 510 9.51 26.68 -13.23
N ASN A 511 10.52 26.78 -14.11
CA ASN A 511 10.41 27.48 -15.39
C ASN A 511 11.27 26.81 -16.48
N PRO A 512 10.89 25.61 -16.94
CA PRO A 512 11.72 24.81 -17.86
C PRO A 512 11.91 25.48 -19.23
N SER A 513 10.98 26.35 -19.65
CA SER A 513 11.07 27.09 -20.93
C SER A 513 11.93 28.36 -20.84
N GLY A 514 12.12 28.91 -19.64
CA GLY A 514 12.84 30.17 -19.41
C GLY A 514 14.34 30.02 -19.15
N TRP A 515 14.81 28.82 -18.83
CA TRP A 515 16.21 28.55 -18.50
C TRP A 515 16.91 27.65 -19.52
N ILE A 516 18.19 27.92 -19.77
CA ILE A 516 19.12 27.02 -20.44
C ILE A 516 20.20 26.68 -19.42
N ARG A 517 20.31 25.41 -19.03
CA ARG A 517 21.39 24.94 -18.16
C ARG A 517 22.55 24.44 -19.01
N ILE A 518 23.74 24.88 -18.66
CA ILE A 518 25.01 24.39 -19.19
C ILE A 518 25.73 23.72 -18.03
N SER A 519 25.83 22.39 -18.05
CA SER A 519 26.45 21.59 -16.99
C SER A 519 27.49 20.64 -17.58
N GLN A 520 28.73 20.67 -17.06
CA GLN A 520 29.76 19.73 -17.50
C GLN A 520 29.45 18.29 -17.08
N ASP A 521 28.73 18.09 -15.98
CA ASP A 521 28.33 16.75 -15.54
C ASP A 521 27.34 16.10 -16.52
N GLU A 522 26.57 16.90 -17.27
CA GLU A 522 25.67 16.43 -18.32
C GLU A 522 26.39 16.28 -19.67
N THR A 523 27.21 17.26 -20.07
CA THR A 523 27.88 17.24 -21.38
C THR A 523 29.15 16.37 -21.43
N GLN A 524 29.66 15.96 -20.25
CA GLN A 524 30.92 15.24 -20.06
C GLN A 524 32.17 15.92 -20.66
N SER A 525 32.07 17.17 -21.12
CA SER A 525 33.14 17.87 -21.82
C SER A 525 33.13 19.38 -21.52
N ARG A 526 34.30 19.92 -21.21
CA ARG A 526 34.50 21.36 -21.05
C ARG A 526 34.29 22.10 -22.37
N ASP A 527 34.82 21.56 -23.48
CA ASP A 527 34.72 22.16 -24.81
C ASP A 527 33.26 22.30 -25.26
N ALA A 528 32.41 21.35 -24.86
CA ALA A 528 30.97 21.45 -25.09
C ALA A 528 30.35 22.62 -24.31
N CYS A 529 30.73 22.84 -23.04
CA CYS A 529 30.29 24.01 -22.29
C CYS A 529 30.77 25.32 -22.91
N GLU A 530 32.02 25.38 -23.38
CA GLU A 530 32.59 26.54 -24.08
C GLU A 530 31.85 26.85 -25.38
N THR A 531 31.48 25.81 -26.12
CA THR A 531 30.66 25.96 -27.33
C THR A 531 29.27 26.50 -27.01
N GLU A 532 28.58 25.94 -26.00
CA GLU A 532 27.22 26.35 -25.67
C GLU A 532 27.16 27.77 -25.08
N ILE A 533 28.09 28.14 -24.20
CA ILE A 533 28.10 29.48 -23.59
C ILE A 533 28.47 30.58 -24.59
N GLY A 534 29.26 30.25 -25.62
CA GLY A 534 29.57 31.17 -26.72
C GLY A 534 28.40 31.43 -27.66
N ARG A 535 27.34 30.59 -27.64
CA ARG A 535 26.15 30.79 -28.48
C ARG A 535 25.19 31.78 -27.83
N THR A 536 24.71 32.73 -28.64
CA THR A 536 23.65 33.65 -28.21
C THR A 536 22.37 32.86 -27.89
N PRO A 537 21.83 32.98 -26.66
CA PRO A 537 20.61 32.27 -26.29
C PRO A 537 19.40 32.81 -27.05
N SER A 538 18.38 31.96 -27.23
CA SER A 538 17.10 32.40 -27.80
C SER A 538 16.51 33.55 -26.97
N LYS A 539 15.85 34.51 -27.65
CA LYS A 539 15.27 35.70 -27.01
C LYS A 539 14.39 35.31 -25.81
N GLY A 540 14.63 35.97 -24.67
CA GLY A 540 13.87 35.76 -23.43
C GLY A 540 14.34 34.60 -22.55
N LYS A 541 15.32 33.81 -22.98
CA LYS A 541 15.92 32.75 -22.15
C LYS A 541 17.09 33.27 -21.32
N ARG A 542 17.20 32.77 -20.09
CA ARG A 542 18.33 32.99 -19.18
C ARG A 542 19.25 31.77 -19.19
N VAL A 543 20.55 31.99 -19.10
CA VAL A 543 21.56 30.92 -19.12
C VAL A 543 22.12 30.71 -17.72
N LEU A 544 22.24 29.44 -17.32
CA LEU A 544 22.81 29.01 -16.06
C LEU A 544 24.03 28.12 -16.32
N LEU A 545 25.22 28.60 -15.94
CA LEU A 545 26.44 27.79 -15.98
C LEU A 545 26.61 27.07 -14.64
N ASP A 546 26.22 25.80 -14.58
CA ASP A 546 26.27 24.94 -13.40
C ASP A 546 27.58 24.15 -13.36
N ARG A 547 28.61 24.77 -12.77
CA ARG A 547 29.94 24.20 -12.52
C ARG A 547 30.45 24.65 -11.16
N CYS A 548 31.59 24.13 -10.73
CA CYS A 548 32.22 24.60 -9.48
C CYS A 548 32.88 25.98 -9.64
N ASN A 549 33.41 26.30 -10.84
CA ASN A 549 33.97 27.61 -11.22
C ASN A 549 34.91 28.19 -10.15
N THR A 550 35.87 27.36 -9.71
CA THR A 550 36.64 27.57 -8.48
C THR A 550 37.69 28.67 -8.60
N SER A 551 38.24 28.89 -9.80
CA SER A 551 39.31 29.88 -10.04
C SER A 551 38.83 31.13 -10.77
N ALA A 552 39.46 32.27 -10.50
CA ALA A 552 39.15 33.54 -11.17
C ALA A 552 39.48 33.51 -12.68
N SER A 553 40.56 32.83 -13.09
CA SER A 553 40.92 32.68 -14.50
C SER A 553 39.86 31.90 -15.29
N GLU A 554 39.30 30.85 -14.70
CA GLU A 554 38.21 30.09 -15.32
C GLU A 554 36.95 30.97 -15.49
N ARG A 555 36.56 31.72 -14.46
CA ARG A 555 35.39 32.62 -14.54
C ARG A 555 35.57 33.72 -15.58
N LYS A 556 36.77 34.29 -15.67
CA LYS A 556 37.13 35.25 -16.71
C LYS A 556 36.92 34.68 -18.12
N SER A 557 37.37 33.45 -18.37
CA SER A 557 37.19 32.80 -19.69
C SER A 557 35.72 32.64 -20.08
N TRP A 558 34.84 32.30 -19.12
CA TRP A 558 33.40 32.20 -19.35
C TRP A 558 32.76 33.55 -19.68
N LEU A 559 33.16 34.61 -18.97
CA LEU A 559 32.67 35.96 -19.21
C LEU A 559 33.10 36.47 -20.59
N GLU A 560 34.34 36.19 -21.00
CA GLU A 560 34.85 36.54 -22.33
C GLU A 560 34.07 35.82 -23.45
N LEU A 561 33.79 34.52 -23.30
CA LEU A 561 32.98 33.77 -24.26
C LEU A 561 31.55 34.30 -24.37
N ALA A 562 30.96 34.75 -23.27
CA ALA A 562 29.61 35.27 -23.24
C ALA A 562 29.49 36.77 -23.58
N ALA A 563 30.60 37.49 -23.75
CA ALA A 563 30.64 38.95 -23.81
C ALA A 563 29.78 39.56 -24.93
N ASN A 564 29.55 38.81 -26.02
CA ASN A 564 28.77 39.28 -27.17
C ASN A 564 27.25 39.32 -26.91
N TRP A 565 26.76 38.66 -25.85
CA TRP A 565 25.32 38.55 -25.58
C TRP A 565 24.94 38.76 -24.10
N ALA A 566 25.85 38.50 -23.15
CA ALA A 566 25.59 38.70 -21.74
C ALA A 566 25.61 40.19 -21.39
N VAL A 567 24.48 40.72 -20.90
CA VAL A 567 24.32 42.14 -20.58
C VAL A 567 24.61 42.41 -19.10
N SER A 568 24.14 41.51 -18.24
CA SER A 568 24.29 41.60 -16.79
C SER A 568 24.64 40.22 -16.21
N PRO A 569 25.90 39.79 -16.32
CA PRO A 569 26.34 38.52 -15.75
C PRO A 569 26.33 38.57 -14.22
N ILE A 570 25.72 37.55 -13.62
CA ILE A 570 25.55 37.41 -12.17
C ILE A 570 26.35 36.20 -11.69
N CYS A 571 27.09 36.37 -10.61
CA CYS A 571 27.72 35.26 -9.89
C CYS A 571 26.79 34.82 -8.75
N VAL A 572 26.48 33.53 -8.66
CA VAL A 572 25.79 32.94 -7.51
C VAL A 572 26.78 32.10 -6.73
N TYR A 573 27.26 32.64 -5.62
CA TYR A 573 28.33 32.05 -4.81
C TYR A 573 27.76 31.27 -3.61
N PHE A 574 28.00 29.96 -3.58
CA PHE A 574 27.65 29.06 -2.49
C PHE A 574 28.83 28.97 -1.50
N ASP A 575 28.70 29.72 -0.41
CA ASP A 575 29.71 29.89 0.64
C ASP A 575 29.41 28.95 1.82
N TYR A 576 29.65 27.66 1.61
CA TYR A 576 29.49 26.61 2.62
C TYR A 576 30.85 26.04 3.01
N ASP A 577 30.93 25.55 4.25
CA ASP A 577 32.12 24.88 4.76
C ASP A 577 32.48 23.62 3.94
N ALA A 578 33.77 23.36 3.76
CA ALA A 578 34.27 22.28 2.92
C ALA A 578 33.96 20.89 3.49
N GLU A 579 33.93 20.73 4.81
CA GLU A 579 33.58 19.48 5.48
C GLU A 579 32.10 19.16 5.26
N LEU A 580 31.23 20.16 5.42
CA LEU A 580 29.80 20.03 5.12
C LEU A 580 29.56 19.70 3.64
N CYS A 581 30.26 20.40 2.73
CA CYS A 581 30.22 20.12 1.30
C CYS A 581 30.64 18.67 0.98
N THR A 582 31.74 18.22 1.59
CA THR A 582 32.23 16.85 1.44
C THR A 582 31.20 15.84 1.94
N SER A 583 30.65 16.06 3.13
CA SER A 583 29.63 15.19 3.72
C SER A 583 28.39 15.09 2.82
N ARG A 584 27.84 16.22 2.36
CA ARG A 584 26.71 16.23 1.42
C ARG A 584 27.02 15.53 0.10
N ALA A 585 28.23 15.70 -0.44
CA ALA A 585 28.65 15.03 -1.66
C ALA A 585 28.80 13.50 -1.48
N GLN A 586 29.28 13.05 -0.31
CA GLN A 586 29.32 11.62 0.04
C GLN A 586 27.92 11.03 0.13
N MET A 587 26.96 11.80 0.62
CA MET A 587 25.57 11.38 0.77
C MET A 587 24.76 11.48 -0.54
N ARG A 588 25.39 11.73 -1.69
CA ARG A 588 24.72 11.80 -2.99
C ARG A 588 24.89 10.49 -3.77
N ALA A 589 23.84 9.66 -3.76
CA ALA A 589 23.82 8.39 -4.47
C ALA A 589 23.97 8.52 -6.01
N GLY A 590 23.30 9.49 -6.62
CA GLY A 590 23.13 9.61 -8.08
C GLY A 590 24.04 10.63 -8.78
N HIS A 591 25.27 10.87 -8.32
CA HIS A 591 26.18 11.74 -9.07
C HIS A 591 26.73 11.00 -10.31
N PRO A 592 26.58 11.51 -11.55
CA PRO A 592 27.01 10.80 -12.75
C PRO A 592 28.50 10.46 -12.78
N THR A 593 29.34 11.32 -12.20
CA THR A 593 30.81 11.25 -12.31
C THR A 593 31.56 11.00 -10.98
N LEU A 594 30.90 11.08 -9.82
CA LEU A 594 31.54 11.04 -8.50
C LEU A 594 30.76 10.14 -7.52
N PRO A 595 30.95 8.81 -7.58
CA PRO A 595 30.30 7.90 -6.65
C PRO A 595 30.83 8.11 -5.20
N PRO A 596 29.99 7.88 -4.18
CA PRO A 596 30.39 7.95 -2.77
C PRO A 596 31.64 7.11 -2.47
N GLY A 597 32.58 7.72 -1.73
CA GLY A 597 33.85 7.13 -1.33
C GLY A 597 35.05 8.06 -1.50
N GLY A 598 36.25 7.50 -1.65
CA GLY A 598 37.50 8.27 -1.71
C GLY A 598 37.59 9.29 -2.86
N ARG A 599 36.92 9.03 -3.98
CA ARG A 599 36.92 9.94 -5.15
C ARG A 599 36.29 11.30 -4.83
N VAL A 600 35.17 11.32 -4.11
CA VAL A 600 34.51 12.56 -3.67
C VAL A 600 35.43 13.38 -2.77
N ARG A 601 36.05 12.76 -1.75
CA ARG A 601 36.98 13.46 -0.84
C ARG A 601 38.14 14.10 -1.61
N ASN A 602 38.76 13.34 -2.52
CA ASN A 602 39.89 13.83 -3.30
C ASN A 602 39.48 14.99 -4.22
N ALA A 603 38.32 14.89 -4.88
CA ALA A 603 37.82 15.93 -5.76
C ALA A 603 37.51 17.24 -5.01
N VAL A 604 36.82 17.17 -3.86
CA VAL A 604 36.51 18.36 -3.05
C VAL A 604 37.78 19.01 -2.53
N GLU A 605 38.75 18.23 -2.02
CA GLU A 605 39.99 18.79 -1.49
C GLU A 605 40.87 19.42 -2.59
N GLN A 606 40.95 18.81 -3.77
CA GLN A 606 41.64 19.40 -4.92
C GLN A 606 41.01 20.74 -5.34
N MET A 607 39.67 20.77 -5.42
CA MET A 607 38.93 21.99 -5.77
C MET A 607 39.06 23.08 -4.70
N ARG A 608 39.07 22.71 -3.42
CA ARG A 608 39.27 23.63 -2.29
C ARG A 608 40.62 24.33 -2.37
N LYS A 609 41.70 23.61 -2.70
CA LYS A 609 43.06 24.17 -2.79
C LYS A 609 43.21 25.26 -3.85
N ILE A 610 42.44 25.19 -4.94
CA ILE A 610 42.48 26.16 -6.03
C ILE A 610 41.34 27.19 -5.97
N PHE A 611 40.51 27.14 -4.92
CA PHE A 611 39.32 27.98 -4.81
C PHE A 611 39.69 29.43 -4.51
N VAL A 612 39.22 30.36 -5.32
CA VAL A 612 39.36 31.81 -5.16
C VAL A 612 37.97 32.41 -5.05
N LYS A 613 37.70 33.10 -3.93
CA LYS A 613 36.44 33.79 -3.68
C LYS A 613 36.11 34.75 -4.84
N PRO A 614 34.88 34.75 -5.38
CA PRO A 614 34.52 35.63 -6.48
C PRO A 614 34.42 37.10 -6.05
N GLY A 615 34.78 38.01 -6.96
CA GLY A 615 34.73 39.46 -6.77
C GLY A 615 34.12 40.22 -7.97
N LEU A 616 33.61 41.44 -7.72
CA LEU A 616 32.96 42.26 -8.75
C LEU A 616 33.96 42.73 -9.82
N GLU A 617 35.23 42.85 -9.46
CA GLU A 617 36.36 43.18 -10.33
C GLU A 617 36.56 42.18 -11.47
N GLU A 618 35.98 40.98 -11.38
CA GLU A 618 36.04 39.97 -12.45
C GLU A 618 35.11 40.28 -13.63
N GLY A 619 34.18 41.25 -13.47
CA GLY A 619 33.24 41.66 -14.53
C GLY A 619 31.78 41.32 -14.26
N PHE A 620 31.46 40.73 -13.09
CA PHE A 620 30.09 40.50 -12.65
C PHE A 620 29.37 41.80 -12.29
N LYS A 621 28.06 41.90 -12.59
CA LYS A 621 27.22 43.03 -12.16
C LYS A 621 26.70 42.88 -10.74
N ALA A 622 26.52 41.64 -10.29
CA ALA A 622 26.25 41.33 -8.90
C ALA A 622 26.81 39.98 -8.50
N ILE A 623 27.05 39.82 -7.20
CA ILE A 623 27.36 38.56 -6.53
C ILE A 623 26.24 38.28 -5.54
N VAL A 624 25.53 37.18 -5.74
CA VAL A 624 24.51 36.65 -4.83
C VAL A 624 25.17 35.56 -4.00
N THR A 625 25.40 35.82 -2.72
CA THR A 625 26.04 34.88 -1.79
C THR A 625 24.98 34.08 -1.02
N ILE A 626 25.09 32.75 -1.09
CA ILE A 626 24.23 31.76 -0.48
C ILE A 626 24.99 31.05 0.65
N ARG A 627 24.50 31.17 1.89
CA ARG A 627 25.13 30.59 3.10
C ARG A 627 24.24 29.64 3.89
N SER A 628 22.98 29.51 3.49
CA SER A 628 22.01 28.64 4.12
C SER A 628 20.98 28.17 3.09
N PHE A 629 20.25 27.11 3.41
CA PHE A 629 19.19 26.60 2.55
C PHE A 629 18.09 27.64 2.33
N ALA A 630 17.76 28.43 3.37
CA ALA A 630 16.81 29.53 3.29
C ALA A 630 17.23 30.60 2.27
N ALA A 631 18.51 30.99 2.25
CA ALA A 631 19.05 31.91 1.23
C ALA A 631 18.92 31.32 -0.19
N SER A 632 19.16 30.02 -0.34
CA SER A 632 19.05 29.32 -1.62
C SER A 632 17.60 29.32 -2.12
N GLN A 633 16.64 29.01 -1.24
CA GLN A 633 15.21 29.09 -1.54
C GLN A 633 14.79 30.51 -1.90
N GLU A 634 15.17 31.52 -1.11
CA GLU A 634 14.88 32.93 -1.39
C GLU A 634 15.34 33.33 -2.80
N ALA A 635 16.57 32.96 -3.18
CA ALA A 635 17.13 33.22 -4.49
C ALA A 635 16.36 32.49 -5.61
N VAL A 636 15.99 31.21 -5.42
CA VAL A 636 15.14 30.47 -6.38
C VAL A 636 13.80 31.16 -6.56
N LEU A 637 13.13 31.55 -5.47
CA LEU A 637 11.83 32.24 -5.51
C LEU A 637 11.93 33.56 -6.26
N ARG A 638 12.95 34.37 -5.98
CA ARG A 638 13.16 35.67 -6.65
C ARG A 638 13.44 35.54 -8.14
N LEU A 639 14.13 34.46 -8.55
CA LEU A 639 14.50 34.23 -9.95
C LEU A 639 13.45 33.43 -10.74
N SER A 640 12.44 32.89 -10.06
CA SER A 640 11.34 32.15 -10.66
C SER A 640 10.11 33.05 -10.86
N PRO A 641 9.23 32.73 -11.83
CA PRO A 641 7.91 33.34 -11.89
C PRO A 641 7.13 33.09 -10.57
N PRO A 642 6.30 34.06 -10.12
CA PRO A 642 5.42 33.83 -8.98
C PRO A 642 4.46 32.67 -9.27
N VAL A 643 4.19 31.87 -8.24
CA VAL A 643 3.24 30.75 -8.33
C VAL A 643 1.87 31.27 -7.93
N ASP A 644 1.11 31.75 -8.92
CA ASP A 644 -0.24 32.25 -8.69
C ASP A 644 -1.28 31.12 -8.61
N ILE A 645 -2.44 31.44 -8.05
CA ILE A 645 -3.60 30.56 -8.09
C ILE A 645 -3.95 30.26 -9.55
N LEU A 646 -3.94 28.99 -9.91
CA LEU A 646 -4.36 28.58 -11.24
C LEU A 646 -5.89 28.59 -11.25
N LYS A 647 -6.48 29.58 -11.91
CA LYS A 647 -7.92 29.62 -12.13
C LYS A 647 -8.32 28.35 -12.86
N PHE A 648 -9.24 27.58 -12.28
CA PHE A 648 -9.67 26.32 -12.88
C PHE A 648 -10.17 26.57 -14.31
N PRO A 649 -9.52 25.98 -15.34
CA PRO A 649 -9.92 26.24 -16.72
C PRO A 649 -11.29 25.63 -16.98
N ARG A 650 -12.17 26.43 -17.59
CA ARG A 650 -13.52 25.99 -17.96
C ARG A 650 -13.41 24.76 -18.87
N THR A 651 -14.19 23.73 -18.55
CA THR A 651 -14.31 22.56 -19.42
C THR A 651 -15.36 22.87 -20.49
N PRO A 652 -15.06 22.72 -21.79
CA PRO A 652 -16.01 23.03 -22.85
C PRO A 652 -17.15 22.02 -22.95
N HIS A 653 -18.31 22.45 -23.45
CA HIS A 653 -19.41 21.56 -23.83
C HIS A 653 -19.13 20.92 -25.19
N LEU A 654 -19.28 19.59 -25.28
CA LEU A 654 -19.15 18.83 -26.52
C LEU A 654 -20.45 18.81 -27.33
N ILE A 655 -21.57 18.70 -26.62
CA ILE A 655 -22.93 18.73 -27.18
C ILE A 655 -23.71 19.75 -26.37
N ASP A 656 -24.33 20.72 -27.04
CA ASP A 656 -25.22 21.68 -26.39
C ASP A 656 -26.65 21.15 -26.38
N LEU A 657 -27.11 20.75 -25.20
CA LEU A 657 -28.47 20.29 -24.97
C LEU A 657 -29.35 21.37 -24.32
N GLY A 658 -28.90 22.62 -24.25
CA GLY A 658 -29.61 23.71 -23.55
C GLY A 658 -29.23 23.86 -22.07
N ALA A 659 -28.20 23.13 -21.62
CA ALA A 659 -27.59 23.28 -20.29
C ALA A 659 -26.38 24.24 -20.27
N ALA A 660 -25.95 24.73 -21.43
CA ALA A 660 -24.88 25.72 -21.56
C ALA A 660 -25.42 27.14 -21.28
N THR A 661 -24.61 27.95 -20.61
CA THR A 661 -24.84 29.38 -20.39
C THR A 661 -24.14 30.21 -21.47
N SER A 662 -24.47 31.50 -21.61
CA SER A 662 -23.82 32.42 -22.58
C SER A 662 -22.29 32.58 -22.38
N ASP A 663 -21.77 32.02 -21.29
CA ASP A 663 -20.39 32.06 -20.84
C ASP A 663 -19.59 30.79 -21.17
N ASP A 664 -20.23 29.74 -21.72
CA ASP A 664 -19.62 28.44 -21.96
C ASP A 664 -18.86 28.38 -23.31
N ILE A 665 -17.77 27.60 -23.34
CA ILE A 665 -16.94 27.38 -24.54
C ILE A 665 -17.46 26.12 -25.25
N HIS A 666 -17.76 26.22 -26.54
CA HIS A 666 -18.22 25.10 -27.36
C HIS A 666 -17.08 24.57 -28.23
N VAL A 667 -16.93 23.24 -28.30
CA VAL A 667 -16.00 22.57 -29.22
C VAL A 667 -16.73 21.38 -29.83
N ASP A 668 -16.79 21.32 -31.17
CA ASP A 668 -17.42 20.20 -31.88
C ASP A 668 -16.63 18.90 -31.65
N ALA A 669 -17.34 17.80 -31.36
CA ALA A 669 -16.78 16.47 -31.20
C ALA A 669 -15.97 16.01 -32.44
N SER A 670 -16.32 16.51 -33.64
CA SER A 670 -15.56 16.27 -34.87
C SER A 670 -14.12 16.81 -34.81
N SER A 671 -13.85 17.81 -33.95
CA SER A 671 -12.51 18.39 -33.74
C SER A 671 -11.53 17.41 -33.10
N PHE A 672 -12.01 16.32 -32.48
CA PHE A 672 -11.18 15.27 -31.88
C PHE A 672 -10.86 14.13 -32.86
N SER A 673 -11.50 14.10 -34.04
CA SER A 673 -11.34 13.03 -35.04
C SER A 673 -10.03 13.09 -35.85
N SER A 674 -9.36 14.25 -35.89
CA SER A 674 -8.09 14.47 -36.58
C SER A 674 -6.86 14.10 -35.74
N VAL A 675 -7.07 13.65 -34.49
CA VAL A 675 -6.00 13.25 -33.57
C VAL A 675 -5.68 11.77 -33.81
N PRO A 676 -4.41 11.37 -34.02
CA PRO A 676 -4.04 9.95 -34.14
C PRO A 676 -4.56 9.19 -32.92
N LEU A 677 -5.06 7.96 -33.14
CA LEU A 677 -5.75 7.09 -32.17
C LEU A 677 -5.26 7.32 -30.72
N GLY A 678 -6.05 8.04 -29.93
CA GLY A 678 -5.83 8.27 -28.50
C GLY A 678 -6.87 7.51 -27.68
N ASP A 679 -6.50 7.05 -26.49
CA ASP A 679 -7.44 6.38 -25.59
C ASP A 679 -8.41 7.43 -25.02
N VAL A 680 -9.71 7.22 -25.23
CA VAL A 680 -10.76 8.06 -24.64
C VAL A 680 -11.20 7.45 -23.33
N VAL A 681 -11.21 8.27 -22.27
CA VAL A 681 -11.72 7.89 -20.96
C VAL A 681 -12.87 8.83 -20.60
N ILE A 682 -14.02 8.23 -20.27
CA ILE A 682 -15.22 8.97 -19.89
C ILE A 682 -15.57 8.60 -18.47
N THR A 683 -15.76 9.62 -17.63
CA THR A 683 -16.14 9.47 -16.22
C THR A 683 -17.52 10.09 -15.95
N GLU A 684 -18.18 9.63 -14.90
CA GLU A 684 -19.38 10.29 -14.39
C GLU A 684 -19.03 11.74 -14.01
N LYS A 685 -19.78 12.71 -14.55
CA LYS A 685 -19.65 14.08 -14.09
C LYS A 685 -20.35 14.22 -12.74
N ILE A 686 -19.57 14.59 -11.73
CA ILE A 686 -20.06 14.85 -10.38
C ILE A 686 -20.45 16.33 -10.25
N ASP A 687 -21.53 16.59 -9.52
CA ASP A 687 -22.03 17.93 -9.23
C ASP A 687 -21.67 18.36 -7.81
N GLY A 688 -20.87 19.41 -7.69
CA GLY A 688 -20.43 19.92 -6.40
C GLY A 688 -19.72 21.26 -6.53
N ALA A 689 -19.00 21.62 -5.48
CA ALA A 689 -18.15 22.80 -5.46
C ALA A 689 -16.73 22.42 -5.92
N ASN A 690 -16.33 22.94 -7.09
CA ASN A 690 -15.00 22.72 -7.65
C ASN A 690 -13.90 22.98 -6.63
N MET A 691 -13.01 22.02 -6.45
CA MET A 691 -11.97 22.09 -5.43
C MET A 691 -10.62 21.60 -5.96
N GLY A 692 -9.56 22.30 -5.53
CA GLY A 692 -8.18 21.93 -5.80
C GLY A 692 -7.35 21.87 -4.52
N PHE A 693 -6.48 20.87 -4.40
CA PHE A 693 -5.50 20.72 -3.32
C PHE A 693 -4.08 20.86 -3.89
N SER A 694 -3.26 21.70 -3.27
CA SER A 694 -1.85 21.90 -3.65
C SER A 694 -1.00 22.16 -2.39
N LEU A 695 0.32 22.14 -2.53
CA LEU A 695 1.23 22.51 -1.45
C LEU A 695 1.68 23.97 -1.60
N SER A 696 1.83 24.66 -0.47
CA SER A 696 2.47 25.97 -0.43
C SER A 696 3.98 25.85 -0.61
N THR A 697 4.62 26.98 -0.91
CA THR A 697 6.06 27.13 -0.69
C THR A 697 6.41 26.70 0.74
N PRO A 698 7.48 25.91 0.94
CA PRO A 698 7.91 25.51 2.28
C PRO A 698 8.22 26.73 3.16
N SER A 699 7.86 26.68 4.44
CA SER A 699 8.31 27.66 5.43
C SER A 699 9.79 27.45 5.79
N SER A 700 10.34 28.34 6.64
CA SER A 700 11.74 28.28 7.09
C SER A 700 12.12 26.99 7.83
N ASP A 701 11.13 26.23 8.31
CA ASP A 701 11.27 24.90 8.91
C ASP A 701 11.22 23.74 7.88
N GLY A 702 11.09 24.06 6.59
CA GLY A 702 11.01 23.10 5.50
C GLY A 702 9.63 22.49 5.28
N THR A 703 8.60 22.90 6.02
CA THR A 703 7.25 22.32 5.90
C THR A 703 6.37 23.11 4.93
N SER A 704 5.72 22.41 3.99
CA SER A 704 4.67 23.01 3.15
C SER A 704 3.31 22.87 3.83
N ARG A 705 2.40 23.85 3.64
CA ARG A 705 1.00 23.74 4.07
C ARG A 705 0.14 23.23 2.92
N ILE A 706 -0.92 22.50 3.24
CA ILE A 706 -1.94 22.14 2.25
C ILE A 706 -2.79 23.39 1.97
N LEU A 707 -2.83 23.80 0.71
CA LEU A 707 -3.67 24.88 0.22
C LEU A 707 -4.90 24.30 -0.46
N VAL A 708 -6.08 24.80 -0.07
CA VAL A 708 -7.37 24.39 -0.66
C VAL A 708 -7.95 25.55 -1.45
N GLN A 709 -8.13 25.37 -2.75
CA GLN A 709 -8.72 26.36 -3.64
C GLN A 709 -10.15 25.96 -4.04
N ASN A 710 -11.06 26.94 -4.05
CA ASN A 710 -12.34 26.85 -4.74
C ASN A 710 -12.33 27.82 -5.92
N ARG A 711 -12.38 27.28 -7.15
CA ARG A 711 -12.32 28.04 -8.42
C ARG A 711 -11.09 28.95 -8.56
N SER A 712 -11.13 30.15 -7.99
CA SER A 712 -10.12 31.21 -8.13
C SER A 712 -9.75 31.88 -6.80
N HIS A 713 -10.11 31.29 -5.66
CA HIS A 713 -9.71 31.79 -4.34
C HIS A 713 -9.45 30.62 -3.37
N TYR A 714 -8.66 30.86 -2.33
CA TYR A 714 -8.41 29.87 -1.28
C TYR A 714 -9.55 29.86 -0.26
N VAL A 715 -9.90 28.67 0.25
CA VAL A 715 -11.00 28.45 1.19
C VAL A 715 -10.55 27.60 2.37
N ASN A 716 -11.29 27.69 3.47
CA ASN A 716 -11.14 26.86 4.67
C ASN A 716 -12.51 26.65 5.33
N SER A 717 -12.55 25.96 6.47
CA SER A 717 -13.80 25.64 7.17
C SER A 717 -14.59 26.83 7.72
N SER A 718 -13.98 28.02 7.78
CA SER A 718 -14.65 29.26 8.18
C SER A 718 -15.17 30.08 6.98
N THR A 719 -14.80 29.73 5.75
CA THR A 719 -15.12 30.56 4.57
C THR A 719 -16.61 30.52 4.20
N HIS A 720 -17.25 29.36 4.28
CA HIS A 720 -18.66 29.18 3.95
C HIS A 720 -19.20 27.90 4.63
N GLU A 721 -20.50 27.85 4.92
CA GLU A 721 -21.12 26.70 5.60
C GLU A 721 -20.91 25.37 4.85
N GLN A 722 -20.87 25.41 3.51
CA GLN A 722 -20.57 24.24 2.67
C GLN A 722 -19.18 23.64 2.93
N PHE A 723 -18.22 24.41 3.47
CA PHE A 723 -16.85 23.94 3.75
C PHE A 723 -16.64 23.60 5.22
N LYS A 724 -17.69 23.61 6.06
CA LYS A 724 -17.56 23.38 7.50
C LYS A 724 -16.88 22.05 7.86
N LYS A 725 -17.07 21.00 7.05
CA LYS A 725 -16.42 19.68 7.22
C LYS A 725 -15.03 19.56 6.57
N LEU A 726 -14.56 20.58 5.85
CA LEU A 726 -13.32 20.53 5.07
C LEU A 726 -12.08 20.29 5.96
N GLY A 727 -12.01 20.94 7.13
CA GLY A 727 -10.85 20.82 8.03
C GLY A 727 -10.64 19.38 8.52
N LEU A 728 -11.72 18.73 9.00
CA LEU A 728 -11.68 17.33 9.43
C LEU A 728 -11.30 16.39 8.28
N TRP A 729 -11.81 16.67 7.06
CA TRP A 729 -11.46 15.89 5.88
C TRP A 729 -9.96 16.05 5.53
N VAL A 730 -9.44 17.28 5.51
CA VAL A 730 -8.02 17.55 5.23
C VAL A 730 -7.12 16.91 6.29
N GLU A 731 -7.49 16.97 7.57
CA GLU A 731 -6.75 16.33 8.66
C GLU A 731 -6.69 14.81 8.48
N ARG A 732 -7.83 14.17 8.19
CA ARG A 732 -7.90 12.73 7.91
C ARG A 732 -7.00 12.31 6.75
N HIS A 733 -6.94 13.11 5.69
CA HIS A 733 -6.19 12.80 4.46
C HIS A 733 -4.83 13.50 4.38
N GLU A 734 -4.33 14.13 5.45
CA GLU A 734 -3.15 14.99 5.38
C GLU A 734 -1.92 14.23 4.86
N LYS A 735 -1.65 13.04 5.42
CA LYS A 735 -0.51 12.21 5.02
C LYS A 735 -0.61 11.76 3.56
N GLU A 736 -1.81 11.38 3.13
CA GLU A 736 -2.09 10.94 1.77
C GLU A 736 -1.89 12.09 0.76
N LEU A 737 -2.45 13.27 1.04
CA LEU A 737 -2.30 14.48 0.22
C LEU A 737 -0.85 14.93 0.11
N ARG A 738 -0.11 14.91 1.23
CA ARG A 738 1.32 15.25 1.23
C ARG A 738 2.13 14.29 0.37
N SER A 739 1.91 12.98 0.54
CA SER A 739 2.56 11.95 -0.26
C SER A 739 2.24 12.10 -1.77
N LEU A 740 0.98 12.42 -2.09
CA LEU A 740 0.51 12.60 -3.46
C LEU A 740 1.06 13.86 -4.13
N LEU A 741 1.18 14.97 -3.39
CA LEU A 741 1.52 16.29 -3.95
C LEU A 741 3.02 16.62 -3.86
N SER A 742 3.72 16.13 -2.83
CA SER A 742 5.16 16.40 -2.59
C SER A 742 6.07 15.48 -3.41
N ARG A 743 5.79 15.35 -4.71
CA ARG A 743 6.49 14.40 -5.60
C ARG A 743 7.74 14.99 -6.27
N ASP A 744 7.82 16.30 -6.35
CA ASP A 744 8.97 17.01 -6.92
C ASP A 744 9.71 17.77 -5.80
N PRO A 745 10.91 17.32 -5.39
CA PRO A 745 11.67 17.96 -4.31
C PRO A 745 12.22 19.34 -4.69
N PHE A 746 12.17 19.71 -5.98
CA PHE A 746 12.65 20.98 -6.50
C PHE A 746 11.51 21.97 -6.78
N PHE A 747 10.28 21.47 -6.89
CA PHE A 747 9.07 22.28 -7.07
C PHE A 747 7.90 21.75 -6.23
N PRO A 748 7.87 22.02 -4.91
CA PRO A 748 6.82 21.52 -4.01
C PRO A 748 5.39 21.90 -4.45
N GLU A 749 5.22 23.07 -5.06
CA GLU A 749 3.91 23.59 -5.50
C GLU A 749 3.47 23.04 -6.87
N ARG A 750 4.25 22.12 -7.49
CA ARG A 750 4.08 21.66 -8.87
C ARG A 750 2.73 21.05 -9.16
N TYR A 751 2.21 20.22 -8.24
CA TYR A 751 1.02 19.41 -8.49
C TYR A 751 -0.22 20.00 -7.83
N ILE A 752 -1.36 19.91 -8.53
CA ILE A 752 -2.68 20.27 -8.00
C ILE A 752 -3.65 19.12 -8.26
N LEU A 753 -4.19 18.53 -7.20
CA LEU A 753 -5.27 17.54 -7.30
C LEU A 753 -6.60 18.26 -7.40
N TYR A 754 -7.36 18.02 -8.47
CA TYR A 754 -8.67 18.60 -8.70
C TYR A 754 -9.79 17.56 -8.53
N GLY A 755 -10.91 18.04 -7.99
CA GLY A 755 -12.10 17.25 -7.75
C GLY A 755 -13.32 18.12 -7.45
N GLU A 756 -14.41 17.47 -7.07
CA GLU A 756 -15.62 18.14 -6.57
C GLU A 756 -15.78 17.92 -5.06
N TRP A 757 -16.02 19.01 -4.33
CA TRP A 757 -16.53 18.94 -2.96
C TRP A 757 -18.04 18.76 -2.97
N VAL A 758 -18.51 17.65 -2.42
CA VAL A 758 -19.89 17.21 -2.55
C VAL A 758 -20.63 17.15 -1.22
N TYR A 759 -20.19 17.92 -0.23
CA TYR A 759 -20.92 18.01 1.05
C TYR A 759 -22.32 18.59 0.88
N ALA A 760 -22.46 19.69 0.14
CA ALA A 760 -23.74 20.34 -0.12
C ALA A 760 -24.38 19.78 -1.39
N THR A 761 -25.68 19.51 -1.34
CA THR A 761 -26.49 19.24 -2.52
C THR A 761 -26.56 20.49 -3.39
N HIS A 762 -26.04 20.42 -4.62
CA HIS A 762 -26.20 21.47 -5.62
C HIS A 762 -27.45 21.20 -6.45
N SER A 763 -27.38 20.20 -7.33
CA SER A 763 -28.46 19.82 -8.23
C SER A 763 -28.82 18.34 -8.09
N ILE A 764 -27.83 17.46 -7.84
CA ILE A 764 -28.07 16.04 -7.50
C ILE A 764 -28.01 15.81 -5.99
N PRO A 765 -29.08 15.28 -5.35
CA PRO A 765 -29.05 14.88 -3.95
C PRO A 765 -28.43 13.49 -3.82
N TYR A 766 -27.10 13.42 -3.84
CA TYR A 766 -26.40 12.13 -3.76
C TYR A 766 -26.72 11.38 -2.46
N THR A 767 -27.01 10.08 -2.58
CA THR A 767 -27.45 9.22 -1.47
C THR A 767 -26.42 8.16 -1.08
N ARG A 768 -25.35 7.98 -1.88
CA ARG A 768 -24.35 6.92 -1.70
C ARG A 768 -22.92 7.37 -2.00
N LEU A 769 -22.55 8.58 -1.61
CA LEU A 769 -21.18 9.06 -1.84
C LEU A 769 -20.15 8.23 -1.08
N PRO A 770 -19.01 7.88 -1.69
CA PRO A 770 -17.96 7.16 -1.00
C PRO A 770 -17.21 8.05 0.01
N ASP A 771 -17.16 9.38 -0.26
CA ASP A 771 -16.57 10.41 0.60
C ASP A 771 -17.06 11.81 0.18
N LEU A 772 -16.64 12.87 0.90
CA LEU A 772 -17.03 14.27 0.66
C LEU A 772 -16.24 14.96 -0.46
N PHE A 773 -15.16 14.35 -0.94
CA PHE A 773 -14.37 14.83 -2.07
C PHE A 773 -14.17 13.71 -3.10
N ILE A 774 -14.45 14.01 -4.36
CA ILE A 774 -14.27 13.08 -5.47
C ILE A 774 -13.25 13.66 -6.46
N ALA A 775 -12.07 13.05 -6.52
CA ALA A 775 -10.99 13.46 -7.42
C ALA A 775 -11.28 13.06 -8.87
N TYR A 776 -10.92 13.90 -9.83
CA TYR A 776 -11.06 13.57 -11.25
C TYR A 776 -9.88 13.97 -12.14
N ASP A 777 -9.01 14.89 -11.69
CA ASP A 777 -7.87 15.36 -12.47
C ASP A 777 -6.66 15.71 -11.61
N LEU A 778 -5.46 15.60 -12.17
CA LEU A 778 -4.20 16.06 -11.57
C LEU A 778 -3.47 16.97 -12.56
N TYR A 779 -3.18 18.20 -12.14
CA TYR A 779 -2.47 19.19 -12.96
C TYR A 779 -0.99 19.28 -12.58
N ASP A 780 -0.12 19.33 -13.58
CA ASP A 780 1.31 19.56 -13.45
C ASP A 780 1.68 20.96 -13.96
N ARG A 781 2.04 21.86 -13.04
CA ARG A 781 2.43 23.25 -13.36
C ARG A 781 3.70 23.35 -14.18
N SER A 782 4.64 22.42 -14.01
CA SER A 782 5.93 22.46 -14.70
C SER A 782 5.75 22.20 -16.21
N THR A 783 4.89 21.23 -16.54
CA THR A 783 4.59 20.87 -17.94
C THR A 783 3.33 21.54 -18.49
N GLN A 784 2.61 22.28 -17.64
CA GLN A 784 1.33 22.92 -17.93
C GLN A 784 0.29 21.95 -18.52
N SER A 785 0.25 20.72 -18.02
CA SER A 785 -0.56 19.64 -18.57
C SER A 785 -1.32 18.85 -17.50
N TRP A 786 -2.33 18.11 -17.92
CA TRP A 786 -3.13 17.23 -17.08
C TRP A 786 -2.63 15.79 -17.21
N ALA A 787 -2.45 15.09 -16.09
CA ALA A 787 -2.10 13.68 -16.09
C ALA A 787 -3.25 12.83 -16.66
N ASP A 788 -2.91 11.77 -17.40
CA ASP A 788 -3.90 10.78 -17.85
C ASP A 788 -4.61 10.08 -16.67
N THR A 789 -5.78 9.49 -16.95
CA THR A 789 -6.60 8.85 -15.92
C THR A 789 -5.88 7.67 -15.29
N LYS A 790 -5.10 6.92 -16.08
CA LYS A 790 -4.28 5.81 -15.58
C LYS A 790 -3.26 6.28 -14.53
N THR A 791 -2.57 7.41 -14.76
CA THR A 791 -1.64 7.98 -13.78
C THR A 791 -2.38 8.45 -12.53
N LEU A 792 -3.49 9.19 -12.67
CA LEU A 792 -4.27 9.64 -11.52
C LEU A 792 -4.73 8.45 -10.65
N HIS A 793 -5.31 7.43 -11.27
CA HIS A 793 -5.80 6.25 -10.57
C HIS A 793 -4.67 5.48 -9.90
N GLY A 794 -3.53 5.28 -10.59
CA GLY A 794 -2.37 4.60 -9.98
C GLY A 794 -1.78 5.37 -8.79
N LEU A 795 -1.84 6.70 -8.81
CA LEU A 795 -1.39 7.52 -7.67
C LEU A 795 -2.35 7.48 -6.48
N LEU A 796 -3.66 7.48 -6.75
CA LEU A 796 -4.70 7.40 -5.73
C LEU A 796 -4.95 5.97 -5.25
N GLU A 797 -4.46 4.95 -5.98
CA GLU A 797 -4.63 3.55 -5.63
C GLU A 797 -4.08 3.25 -4.24
N SER A 798 -3.08 3.95 -3.71
CA SER A 798 -2.61 3.70 -2.33
C SER A 798 -3.30 4.52 -1.24
N THR A 799 -4.32 5.31 -1.60
CA THR A 799 -5.00 6.27 -0.72
C THR A 799 -6.45 5.88 -0.48
N SER A 800 -7.08 6.53 0.50
CA SER A 800 -8.53 6.46 0.74
C SER A 800 -9.33 7.52 -0.03
N ILE A 801 -8.66 8.41 -0.77
CA ILE A 801 -9.28 9.44 -1.60
C ILE A 801 -9.98 8.78 -2.80
N SER A 802 -11.27 9.06 -2.95
CA SER A 802 -12.12 8.46 -4.00
C SER A 802 -12.01 9.20 -5.34
N THR A 803 -12.18 8.49 -6.46
CA THR A 803 -12.19 9.05 -7.81
C THR A 803 -13.56 8.99 -8.47
N ALA A 804 -13.77 9.82 -9.49
CA ALA A 804 -14.95 9.78 -10.34
C ALA A 804 -15.05 8.42 -11.08
N PRO A 805 -16.22 7.75 -11.06
CA PRO A 805 -16.40 6.46 -11.74
C PRO A 805 -16.13 6.53 -13.24
N ILE A 806 -15.39 5.54 -13.78
CA ILE A 806 -15.21 5.38 -15.23
C ILE A 806 -16.48 4.74 -15.81
N ILE A 807 -17.06 5.40 -16.82
CA ILE A 807 -18.24 4.94 -17.56
C ILE A 807 -17.82 4.22 -18.86
N HIS A 808 -16.73 4.68 -19.48
CA HIS A 808 -16.22 4.14 -20.74
C HIS A 808 -14.71 4.35 -20.87
N GLN A 809 -14.03 3.37 -21.47
CA GLN A 809 -12.63 3.47 -21.88
C GLN A 809 -12.47 2.77 -23.24
N GLY A 810 -11.91 3.48 -24.22
CA GLY A 810 -11.69 2.93 -25.55
C GLY A 810 -11.71 4.01 -26.64
N THR A 811 -12.33 3.70 -27.79
CA THR A 811 -12.48 4.66 -28.88
C THR A 811 -13.46 5.78 -28.53
N MET A 812 -13.34 6.93 -29.21
CA MET A 812 -14.27 8.06 -29.06
C MET A 812 -15.70 7.61 -29.42
N PRO A 813 -16.67 7.70 -28.49
CA PRO A 813 -18.06 7.37 -28.79
C PRO A 813 -18.69 8.41 -29.72
N THR A 814 -19.69 7.97 -30.48
CA THR A 814 -20.57 8.83 -31.25
C THR A 814 -21.45 9.71 -30.35
N ASP A 815 -21.99 10.81 -30.88
CA ASP A 815 -22.92 11.68 -30.14
C ASP A 815 -24.10 10.89 -29.56
N PHE A 816 -24.64 9.94 -30.33
CA PHE A 816 -25.72 9.06 -29.86
C PHE A 816 -25.30 8.22 -28.64
N GLU A 817 -24.10 7.65 -28.65
CA GLU A 817 -23.58 6.86 -27.52
C GLU A 817 -23.33 7.75 -26.29
N LEU A 818 -22.79 8.96 -26.47
CA LEU A 818 -22.64 9.94 -25.38
C LEU A 818 -24.00 10.31 -24.76
N LEU A 819 -25.03 10.50 -25.59
CA LEU A 819 -26.40 10.76 -25.14
C LEU A 819 -27.00 9.57 -24.40
N GLN A 820 -26.66 8.33 -24.76
CA GLN A 820 -27.07 7.15 -23.99
C GLN A 820 -26.34 7.04 -22.65
N MET A 821 -25.06 7.41 -22.60
CA MET A 821 -24.29 7.39 -21.36
C MET A 821 -24.87 8.33 -20.30
N ILE A 822 -25.34 9.53 -20.67
CA ILE A 822 -25.98 10.45 -19.73
C ILE A 822 -27.37 9.98 -19.26
N GLN A 823 -27.97 8.97 -19.90
CA GLN A 823 -29.21 8.34 -19.43
C GLN A 823 -28.97 7.22 -18.42
N ARG A 824 -27.71 6.81 -18.18
CA ARG A 824 -27.38 5.76 -17.21
C ARG A 824 -27.66 6.23 -15.79
N GLN A 825 -27.95 5.27 -14.92
CA GLN A 825 -28.06 5.50 -13.48
C GLN A 825 -26.71 5.91 -12.91
N SER A 826 -26.70 6.88 -11.99
CA SER A 826 -25.52 7.31 -11.26
C SER A 826 -25.01 6.22 -10.32
N MET A 827 -23.69 6.14 -10.14
CA MET A 827 -23.11 5.24 -9.14
C MET A 827 -23.39 5.72 -7.70
N PHE A 828 -23.61 7.03 -7.51
CA PHE A 828 -23.75 7.67 -6.20
C PHE A 828 -25.17 8.16 -5.88
N TYR A 829 -26.12 7.96 -6.79
CA TYR A 829 -27.51 8.41 -6.66
C TYR A 829 -28.50 7.45 -7.34
N ASP A 830 -29.75 7.44 -6.89
CA ASP A 830 -30.81 6.57 -7.46
C ASP A 830 -31.33 7.03 -8.82
N GLY A 831 -31.07 8.27 -9.19
CA GLY A 831 -31.39 8.81 -10.50
C GLY A 831 -30.29 8.63 -11.54
N ARG A 832 -30.55 9.24 -12.70
CA ARG A 832 -29.60 9.34 -13.81
C ARG A 832 -28.39 10.23 -13.45
N VAL A 833 -27.24 9.99 -14.07
CA VAL A 833 -26.06 10.87 -13.98
C VAL A 833 -26.40 12.31 -14.39
N GLU A 834 -25.67 13.29 -13.85
CA GLU A 834 -25.77 14.71 -14.27
C GLU A 834 -25.35 14.85 -15.75
N GLY A 835 -24.26 14.16 -16.07
CA GLY A 835 -23.56 14.25 -17.32
C GLY A 835 -22.34 13.35 -17.31
N VAL A 836 -21.52 13.49 -18.35
CA VAL A 836 -20.25 12.80 -18.48
C VAL A 836 -19.12 13.77 -18.73
N TYR A 837 -17.95 13.43 -18.18
CA TYR A 837 -16.70 14.12 -18.39
C TYR A 837 -15.80 13.29 -19.30
N VAL A 838 -15.44 13.84 -20.46
CA VAL A 838 -14.72 13.16 -21.54
C VAL A 838 -13.28 13.65 -21.59
N LYS A 839 -12.33 12.71 -21.56
CA LYS A 839 -10.90 12.96 -21.71
C LYS A 839 -10.35 12.21 -22.91
N VAL A 840 -9.59 12.91 -23.75
CA VAL A 840 -8.79 12.30 -24.82
C VAL A 840 -7.35 12.27 -24.37
N GLU A 841 -6.79 11.07 -24.21
CA GLU A 841 -5.49 10.84 -23.58
C GLU A 841 -4.46 10.36 -24.61
N VAL A 842 -3.31 11.04 -24.68
CA VAL A 842 -2.23 10.72 -25.63
C VAL A 842 -0.90 10.91 -24.92
N ASN A 843 0.02 9.93 -25.07
CA ASN A 843 1.35 9.96 -24.45
C ASN A 843 1.28 10.29 -22.95
N HIS A 844 0.33 9.66 -22.26
CA HIS A 844 0.10 9.80 -20.83
C HIS A 844 -0.34 11.17 -20.30
N ARG A 845 -0.90 12.00 -21.18
CA ARG A 845 -1.43 13.31 -20.83
C ARG A 845 -2.81 13.47 -21.42
N VAL A 846 -3.66 14.22 -20.73
CA VAL A 846 -4.95 14.63 -21.30
C VAL A 846 -4.71 15.76 -22.29
N LYS A 847 -4.99 15.51 -23.57
CA LYS A 847 -4.88 16.49 -24.64
C LYS A 847 -6.12 17.35 -24.77
N HIS A 848 -7.28 16.70 -24.63
CA HIS A 848 -8.57 17.36 -24.74
C HIS A 848 -9.51 16.92 -23.62
N ARG A 849 -10.35 17.84 -23.19
CA ARG A 849 -11.34 17.64 -22.13
C ARG A 849 -12.64 18.26 -22.59
N GLY A 850 -13.75 17.61 -22.28
CA GLY A 850 -15.08 18.10 -22.60
C GLY A 850 -16.11 17.53 -21.64
N LYS A 851 -17.30 18.13 -21.64
CA LYS A 851 -18.45 17.63 -20.88
C LYS A 851 -19.69 17.55 -21.74
N VAL A 852 -20.55 16.60 -21.44
CA VAL A 852 -21.94 16.55 -21.92
C VAL A 852 -22.82 16.53 -20.69
N VAL A 853 -23.72 17.51 -20.57
CA VAL A 853 -24.61 17.68 -19.41
C VAL A 853 -26.04 17.66 -19.92
N ARG A 854 -26.93 17.02 -19.17
CA ARG A 854 -28.33 16.90 -19.57
C ARG A 854 -29.06 18.25 -19.57
N SER A 855 -30.02 18.38 -20.48
CA SER A 855 -30.84 19.59 -20.67
C SER A 855 -31.76 19.93 -19.50
N ASP A 856 -32.23 18.92 -18.77
CA ASP A 856 -33.08 19.07 -17.59
C ASP A 856 -32.29 19.38 -16.31
N PHE A 857 -30.96 19.54 -16.42
CA PHE A 857 -30.07 20.05 -15.38
C PHE A 857 -29.62 21.47 -15.74
N ILE A 858 -30.12 22.46 -15.01
CA ILE A 858 -29.78 23.87 -15.24
C ILE A 858 -28.39 24.14 -14.64
N SER A 859 -27.46 24.56 -15.50
CA SER A 859 -26.20 25.20 -15.11
C SER A 859 -26.51 26.57 -14.49
N GLY A 860 -26.48 26.69 -13.17
CA GLY A 860 -26.71 28.00 -12.52
C GLY A 860 -26.60 28.00 -11.00
N ASN A 861 -25.94 29.03 -10.46
CA ASN A 861 -25.80 29.29 -9.02
C ASN A 861 -27.13 29.64 -8.30
N GLU A 862 -28.26 29.71 -9.01
CA GLU A 862 -29.50 30.30 -8.50
C GLU A 862 -30.30 29.39 -7.57
N HIS A 863 -30.11 28.06 -7.63
CA HIS A 863 -31.04 27.14 -6.97
C HIS A 863 -30.75 26.90 -5.48
N TRP A 864 -29.50 27.04 -5.01
CA TRP A 864 -29.12 26.80 -3.61
C TRP A 864 -28.80 28.07 -2.82
N THR A 865 -28.52 29.21 -3.44
CA THR A 865 -28.31 30.47 -2.70
C THR A 865 -29.60 31.01 -2.05
N ARG A 866 -30.76 30.48 -2.43
CA ARG A 866 -32.09 30.88 -1.90
C ARG A 866 -32.68 29.90 -0.87
N GLY A 867 -32.08 28.73 -0.66
CA GLY A 867 -32.49 27.73 0.33
C GLY A 867 -31.32 27.34 1.23
N GLY A 868 -31.57 26.97 2.49
CA GLY A 868 -30.48 26.52 3.39
C GLY A 868 -29.71 25.32 2.83
N ILE A 869 -28.46 25.13 3.26
CA ILE A 869 -27.62 24.03 2.79
C ILE A 869 -28.22 22.67 3.18
N ARG A 870 -28.48 21.83 2.17
CA ARG A 870 -28.80 20.41 2.37
C ARG A 870 -27.53 19.60 2.20
N ALA A 871 -27.22 18.73 3.15
CA ALA A 871 -26.07 17.83 3.06
C ALA A 871 -26.41 16.58 2.22
N ASN A 872 -25.48 16.14 1.37
CA ASN A 872 -25.57 14.83 0.72
C ASN A 872 -25.26 13.70 1.71
N GLU A 873 -25.66 12.47 1.36
CA GLU A 873 -25.47 11.28 2.20
C GLU A 873 -24.25 10.46 1.74
N LEU A 874 -23.46 10.01 2.71
CA LEU A 874 -22.39 9.06 2.48
C LEU A 874 -22.97 7.64 2.49
N ARG A 875 -22.37 6.72 1.71
CA ARG A 875 -22.70 5.30 1.81
C ARG A 875 -22.55 4.83 3.26
N PRO A 876 -23.45 3.99 3.79
CA PRO A 876 -23.25 3.36 5.10
C PRO A 876 -21.96 2.55 5.07
N GLY A 877 -20.93 3.01 5.78
CA GLY A 877 -19.76 2.19 6.09
C GLY A 877 -20.02 1.39 7.38
N PRO A 878 -19.23 0.35 7.69
CA PRO A 878 -19.21 -0.18 9.04
C PRO A 878 -18.89 0.97 9.99
N GLU A 879 -19.69 1.16 11.03
CA GLU A 879 -19.50 2.21 12.03
C GLU A 879 -18.11 2.05 12.66
N ILE A 880 -17.12 2.82 12.18
CA ILE A 880 -15.92 3.07 12.95
C ILE A 880 -16.37 4.04 14.03
N ALA A 881 -16.63 3.51 15.23
CA ALA A 881 -16.89 4.30 16.41
C ALA A 881 -15.70 5.23 16.66
N VAL A 882 -15.83 6.49 16.24
CA VAL A 882 -14.95 7.57 16.62
C VAL A 882 -15.37 7.98 18.04
N ASN A 883 -14.55 7.63 19.02
CA ASN A 883 -14.48 8.38 20.27
C ASN A 883 -13.15 9.13 20.31
#